data_AF-A0A9Q4EUU8-F1
#
_entry.id   AF-A0A9Q4EUU8-F1
#
_cell.length_a   1.000
_cell.length_b   1.000
_cell.length_c   1.000
_cell.angle_alpha   90.00
_cell.angle_beta   90.00
_cell.angle_gamma   90.00
#
_symmetry.space_group_name_H-M   'P 1'
#
loop_
_entity.id
_entity.type
_entity.pdbx_description
1 polymer ?
#
loop_
_entity_poly.entity_id
_entity_poly.type
_entity_poly.pdbx_seq_one_letter_code
_entity_poly.pdbx_strand_id
1 'polypeptide(L)'
;MVHFKNCPDPSLNANSQSHPEFSSELEHIKARMQNFIKHSVTDQNIEVTDARVTAEGEITSLLKERLDKEYFKLLSKITREVNVEDFGAVPDGRDNTEAFRKAIGNGRVKVNVPAGEYLVQGIKLPSWTTIVGQGKGITVIKLHEDTPAHEWVITNDDYQNGNRNIFVQGMSLDWNPSRQCGVRNPGGQFSSCLTFAKVEYGWIKDVEAINAGLHGIDITSPTYDHLPDTDWTKDGSRYIWIDNCVTYGSGDDGITTHYSEYIFISNCHSGNPRGTEFVEGVSNSNGIEVDDGSRHVWLLNNFTSGNIRGVEVKAHELWPASQNVHIIGHVSYRDVRAFDLRHIGHHQITDPESTTAYDVTLIDCSAIEPVFNSLYDAVTPRALVISAYKNVNVSGFTAIGDPDYDYKGNPVVALQYRSQNITINGIKIRGFKKAGVDINLSGGSNKTDYIKISNFDIYKSAPKGISIGGGLYNVNILNGTMITDNGTVGIQSPNNQATILGVQSEGYSVAASIKGQTYQQIPINLKGGIQLATTSGFAVNQTSAVIAGTGDITARGERNAVISSSGGSSTEGSRALIASSNNAHIKGNHVSRTILSSENIILEEPYTVAGGHQSIKWLLDSVRGNGTFAGAISSSLGGYGEYFESSTGQLIHTGTIVTLRGEKIAPADAGDYMLGVISETSAFISGASSFVWQGRYLTNEFGGFIYEMVTDEESGELIRVPKQNPDYDTALEANYHSRAARDEWHVVGLVGKHYVRIDETVSQGNYLTAHNGIGTKAAEGSWKVMKITSAYTSEKGYGIALTVIK
;
A
#
# COMPACT_ATOMS: atom_id res chain seq x y z
N MET A 1 7.99 41.12 -50.65
CA MET A 1 6.88 41.43 -51.58
C MET A 1 6.00 40.19 -51.69
N VAL A 2 5.06 40.02 -50.76
CA VAL A 2 3.98 39.00 -50.81
C VAL A 2 2.79 39.65 -50.11
N HIS A 3 1.68 39.75 -50.85
CA HIS A 3 0.44 40.41 -50.46
C HIS A 3 -0.32 39.60 -49.40
N PHE A 4 -0.63 40.22 -48.26
CA PHE A 4 -1.66 39.73 -47.35
C PHE A 4 -3.02 40.27 -47.79
N LYS A 5 -4.00 39.36 -47.94
CA LYS A 5 -5.39 39.66 -48.27
C LYS A 5 -6.13 40.23 -47.03
N ASN A 6 -6.91 41.25 -47.32
CA ASN A 6 -7.82 42.04 -46.48
C ASN A 6 -8.63 41.25 -45.43
N CYS A 7 -8.60 41.74 -44.18
CA CYS A 7 -9.68 41.59 -43.20
C CYS A 7 -10.88 42.48 -43.60
N PRO A 8 -12.14 42.07 -43.36
CA PRO A 8 -13.28 42.96 -43.43
C PRO A 8 -13.42 43.80 -42.14
N ASP A 9 -13.62 45.09 -42.35
CA ASP A 9 -14.08 46.12 -41.42
C ASP A 9 -15.54 45.87 -40.99
N PRO A 10 -15.86 45.90 -39.67
CA PRO A 10 -17.22 46.04 -39.19
C PRO A 10 -17.39 47.31 -38.36
N SER A 11 -17.27 48.48 -39.00
CA SER A 11 -17.92 49.69 -38.53
C SER A 11 -19.28 49.84 -39.21
N LEU A 12 -20.30 50.24 -38.42
CA LEU A 12 -21.68 50.56 -38.79
C LEU A 12 -22.71 49.41 -38.73
N ASN A 13 -23.16 49.12 -37.50
CA ASN A 13 -24.57 49.21 -37.07
C ASN A 13 -24.79 48.32 -35.84
N ALA A 14 -24.68 48.90 -34.65
CA ALA A 14 -25.25 48.32 -33.44
C ALA A 14 -25.91 49.45 -32.65
N ASN A 15 -27.24 49.43 -32.63
CA ASN A 15 -28.06 50.24 -31.74
C ASN A 15 -27.60 50.09 -30.30
N SER A 16 -27.70 51.18 -29.54
CA SER A 16 -27.51 51.25 -28.10
C SER A 16 -28.17 50.07 -27.38
N GLN A 17 -27.37 49.08 -26.99
CA GLN A 17 -27.75 48.08 -26.01
C GLN A 17 -27.09 48.44 -24.70
N SER A 18 -27.93 48.63 -23.70
CA SER A 18 -27.60 48.80 -22.29
C SER A 18 -26.55 47.80 -21.83
N HIS A 19 -25.57 48.29 -21.07
CA HIS A 19 -24.57 47.52 -20.34
C HIS A 19 -25.15 46.22 -19.75
N PRO A 20 -24.55 45.04 -20.00
CA PRO A 20 -24.95 43.84 -19.29
C PRO A 20 -24.48 43.93 -17.83
N GLU A 21 -25.42 43.61 -16.95
CA GLU A 21 -25.29 43.58 -15.51
C GLU A 21 -24.16 42.64 -15.03
N PHE A 22 -23.47 43.08 -13.99
CA PHE A 22 -22.49 42.35 -13.15
C PHE A 22 -22.94 40.94 -12.66
N SER A 23 -24.19 40.52 -12.91
CA SER A 23 -24.80 39.31 -12.33
C SER A 23 -24.35 37.99 -12.98
N SER A 24 -23.94 37.99 -14.25
CA SER A 24 -23.64 36.75 -15.00
C SER A 24 -22.28 36.11 -14.68
N GLU A 25 -21.26 36.92 -14.38
CA GLU A 25 -19.91 36.44 -14.05
C GLU A 25 -19.84 35.85 -12.63
N LEU A 26 -20.59 36.46 -11.70
CA LEU A 26 -20.71 36.02 -10.32
C LEU A 26 -21.42 34.65 -10.22
N GLU A 27 -22.48 34.44 -11.01
CA GLU A 27 -23.18 33.16 -11.10
C GLU A 27 -22.31 32.05 -11.73
N HIS A 28 -21.45 32.39 -12.69
CA HIS A 28 -20.50 31.44 -13.27
C HIS A 28 -19.41 31.04 -12.26
N ILE A 29 -18.87 31.99 -11.49
CA ILE A 29 -17.92 31.72 -10.39
C ILE A 29 -18.61 30.91 -9.28
N LYS A 30 -19.85 31.25 -8.94
CA LYS A 30 -20.68 30.53 -7.95
C LYS A 30 -20.90 29.07 -8.37
N ALA A 31 -21.27 28.82 -9.62
CA ALA A 31 -21.42 27.46 -10.15
C ALA A 31 -20.10 26.67 -10.18
N ARG A 32 -18.97 27.34 -10.47
CA ARG A 32 -17.63 26.72 -10.37
C ARG A 32 -17.28 26.36 -8.92
N MET A 33 -17.48 27.26 -7.96
CA MET A 33 -17.23 27.01 -6.54
C MET A 33 -18.15 25.91 -5.98
N GLN A 34 -19.41 25.82 -6.44
CA GLN A 34 -20.34 24.72 -6.12
C GLN A 34 -19.78 23.35 -6.53
N ASN A 35 -19.20 23.24 -7.72
CA ASN A 35 -18.57 22.00 -8.17
C ASN A 35 -17.30 21.67 -7.38
N PHE A 36 -16.48 22.67 -7.04
CA PHE A 36 -15.24 22.45 -6.29
C PHE A 36 -15.48 22.00 -4.84
N ILE A 37 -16.47 22.58 -4.15
CA ILE A 37 -16.79 22.22 -2.75
C ILE A 37 -17.41 20.83 -2.65
N LYS A 38 -18.24 20.42 -3.63
CA LYS A 38 -18.84 19.07 -3.67
C LYS A 38 -17.83 17.95 -3.85
N HIS A 39 -16.67 18.21 -4.43
CA HIS A 39 -15.60 17.22 -4.56
C HIS A 39 -14.67 17.15 -3.34
N SER A 40 -14.72 18.13 -2.43
CA SER A 40 -13.81 18.20 -1.27
C SER A 40 -14.35 17.67 0.06
N VAL A 41 -15.68 17.54 0.30
CA VAL A 41 -16.20 17.10 1.61
C VAL A 41 -17.57 16.40 1.51
N THR A 42 -17.75 15.31 2.26
CA THR A 42 -19.06 14.78 2.67
C THR A 42 -19.74 15.77 3.61
N ASP A 43 -21.03 16.09 3.41
CA ASP A 43 -21.86 17.12 4.09
C ASP A 43 -22.00 17.04 5.65
N GLN A 44 -21.06 16.43 6.38
CA GLN A 44 -21.14 16.20 7.84
C GLN A 44 -20.16 17.03 8.69
N ASN A 45 -19.38 17.95 8.10
CA ASN A 45 -18.45 18.77 8.89
C ASN A 45 -19.17 19.99 9.52
N ILE A 46 -19.26 20.01 10.85
CA ILE A 46 -19.90 21.08 11.65
C ILE A 46 -19.22 22.44 11.39
N GLU A 47 -17.90 22.46 11.17
CA GLU A 47 -17.12 23.68 10.92
C GLU A 47 -17.47 24.34 9.58
N VAL A 48 -17.71 23.53 8.54
CA VAL A 48 -18.18 24.02 7.23
C VAL A 48 -19.60 24.57 7.33
N THR A 49 -20.39 24.05 8.27
CA THR A 49 -21.77 24.52 8.53
C THR A 49 -21.77 25.86 9.26
N ASP A 50 -20.87 26.06 10.22
CA ASP A 50 -20.70 27.34 10.94
C ASP A 50 -20.11 28.45 10.05
N ALA A 51 -19.15 28.11 9.17
CA ALA A 51 -18.60 29.06 8.19
C ALA A 51 -19.68 29.66 7.26
N ARG A 52 -20.79 28.95 7.04
CA ARG A 52 -21.91 29.40 6.21
C ARG A 52 -22.87 30.37 6.92
N VAL A 53 -22.69 30.66 8.21
CA VAL A 53 -23.58 31.54 8.99
C VAL A 53 -23.14 33.00 8.90
N THR A 54 -23.96 33.92 8.40
CA THR A 54 -23.58 35.35 8.26
C THR A 54 -23.44 36.04 9.62
N ALA A 55 -22.91 37.27 9.64
CA ALA A 55 -22.76 38.05 10.88
C ALA A 55 -24.11 38.30 11.62
N GLU A 56 -25.25 38.20 10.92
CA GLU A 56 -26.61 38.30 11.45
C GLU A 56 -27.22 36.95 11.87
N GLY A 57 -26.47 35.85 11.76
CA GLY A 57 -26.96 34.51 12.11
C GLY A 57 -27.75 33.79 11.02
N GLU A 58 -27.72 34.26 9.77
CA GLU A 58 -28.40 33.59 8.65
C GLU A 58 -27.53 32.50 8.02
N ILE A 59 -28.07 31.30 7.81
CA ILE A 59 -27.35 30.19 7.16
C ILE A 59 -27.40 30.36 5.64
N THR A 60 -26.24 30.42 4.98
CA THR A 60 -26.10 30.42 3.52
C THR A 60 -25.83 29.00 2.98
N SER A 61 -26.10 28.76 1.69
CA SER A 61 -25.85 27.44 1.11
C SER A 61 -24.35 27.22 0.84
N LEU A 62 -23.58 28.30 0.64
CA LEU A 62 -22.14 28.28 0.35
C LEU A 62 -21.41 29.44 1.06
N LEU A 63 -20.16 29.20 1.45
CA LEU A 63 -19.28 30.24 2.05
C LEU A 63 -19.11 31.47 1.13
N LYS A 64 -19.13 31.28 -0.20
CA LYS A 64 -19.12 32.37 -1.19
C LYS A 64 -20.35 33.28 -1.10
N GLU A 65 -21.53 32.72 -0.82
CA GLU A 65 -22.76 33.52 -0.67
C GLU A 65 -22.69 34.45 0.55
N ARG A 66 -21.99 34.04 1.63
CA ARG A 66 -21.70 34.91 2.77
C ARG A 66 -20.81 36.08 2.38
N LEU A 67 -19.72 35.83 1.64
CA LEU A 67 -18.87 36.89 1.10
C LEU A 67 -19.67 37.83 0.20
N ASP A 68 -20.52 37.32 -0.68
CA ASP A 68 -21.36 38.15 -1.56
C ASP A 68 -22.34 39.02 -0.76
N LYS A 69 -22.98 38.46 0.27
CA LYS A 69 -23.86 39.23 1.16
C LYS A 69 -23.11 40.35 1.87
N GLU A 70 -21.93 40.08 2.42
CA GLU A 70 -21.11 41.09 3.10
C GLU A 70 -20.50 42.10 2.12
N TYR A 71 -20.28 41.73 0.85
CA TYR A 71 -19.92 42.66 -0.21
C TYR A 71 -21.08 43.61 -0.53
N PHE A 72 -22.32 43.12 -0.68
CA PHE A 72 -23.48 44.01 -0.86
C PHE A 72 -23.72 44.90 0.36
N LYS A 73 -23.44 44.39 1.56
CA LYS A 73 -23.48 45.18 2.78
C LYS A 73 -22.42 46.29 2.77
N LEU A 74 -21.18 46.01 2.32
CA LEU A 74 -20.16 47.04 2.06
C LEU A 74 -20.74 48.15 1.18
N LEU A 75 -21.27 47.78 0.01
CA LEU A 75 -21.86 48.74 -0.91
C LEU A 75 -22.98 49.58 -0.28
N SER A 76 -23.84 48.97 0.55
CA SER A 76 -24.92 49.69 1.26
C SER A 76 -24.43 50.66 2.34
N LYS A 77 -23.22 50.45 2.88
CA LYS A 77 -22.64 51.28 3.95
C LYS A 77 -21.77 52.41 3.40
N ILE A 78 -21.42 52.37 2.11
CA ILE A 78 -20.76 53.47 1.43
C ILE A 78 -21.74 54.65 1.35
N THR A 79 -21.36 55.77 1.95
CA THR A 79 -22.18 57.00 1.98
C THR A 79 -21.68 58.07 1.03
N ARG A 80 -20.48 57.89 0.47
CA ARG A 80 -19.84 58.84 -0.44
C ARG A 80 -18.91 58.14 -1.41
N GLU A 81 -18.89 58.62 -2.64
CA GLU A 81 -17.93 58.24 -3.67
C GLU A 81 -17.14 59.48 -4.07
N VAL A 82 -15.82 59.38 -4.09
CA VAL A 82 -14.94 60.53 -4.29
C VAL A 82 -13.76 60.20 -5.20
N ASN A 83 -13.19 61.19 -5.87
CA ASN A 83 -11.91 61.07 -6.57
C ASN A 83 -10.79 61.61 -5.68
N VAL A 84 -9.64 60.92 -5.63
CA VAL A 84 -8.48 61.38 -4.84
C VAL A 84 -7.93 62.74 -5.33
N GLU A 85 -8.10 63.06 -6.61
CA GLU A 85 -7.71 64.36 -7.20
C GLU A 85 -8.50 65.53 -6.63
N ASP A 86 -9.76 65.31 -6.21
CA ASP A 86 -10.59 66.34 -5.56
C ASP A 86 -9.99 66.82 -4.23
N PHE A 87 -9.08 66.01 -3.66
CA PHE A 87 -8.36 66.30 -2.41
C PHE A 87 -6.91 66.74 -2.65
N GLY A 88 -6.54 66.98 -3.91
CA GLY A 88 -5.24 67.51 -4.31
C GLY A 88 -4.19 66.46 -4.68
N ALA A 89 -4.57 65.21 -4.89
CA ALA A 89 -3.64 64.20 -5.40
C ALA A 89 -3.28 64.48 -6.86
N VAL A 90 -1.99 64.41 -7.20
CA VAL A 90 -1.48 64.55 -8.58
C VAL A 90 -0.31 63.58 -8.82
N PRO A 91 -0.25 62.92 -9.99
CA PRO A 91 0.80 61.95 -10.32
C PRO A 91 2.04 62.63 -10.95
N ASP A 92 2.64 63.60 -10.25
CA ASP A 92 3.77 64.40 -10.75
C ASP A 92 5.07 64.23 -9.95
N GLY A 93 5.13 63.18 -9.12
CA GLY A 93 6.30 62.87 -8.28
C GLY A 93 6.29 63.54 -6.91
N ARG A 94 5.24 64.27 -6.53
CA ARG A 94 5.06 64.76 -5.15
C ARG A 94 4.42 63.71 -4.25
N ASP A 95 4.55 63.92 -2.93
CA ASP A 95 3.83 63.15 -1.92
C ASP A 95 2.32 63.46 -1.92
N ASN A 96 1.50 62.42 -2.10
CA ASN A 96 0.04 62.47 -2.17
C ASN A 96 -0.65 61.96 -0.88
N THR A 97 0.10 61.59 0.16
CA THR A 97 -0.41 60.94 1.37
C THR A 97 -1.59 61.68 2.00
N GLU A 98 -1.48 63.00 2.14
CA GLU A 98 -2.53 63.82 2.75
C GLU A 98 -3.82 63.86 1.91
N ALA A 99 -3.70 63.82 0.58
CA ALA A 99 -4.86 63.77 -0.32
C ALA A 99 -5.60 62.44 -0.18
N PHE A 100 -4.86 61.32 -0.13
CA PHE A 100 -5.44 60.00 0.16
C PHE A 100 -6.09 59.95 1.54
N ARG A 101 -5.42 60.47 2.58
CA ARG A 101 -5.96 60.52 3.95
C ARG A 101 -7.29 61.30 4.01
N LYS A 102 -7.38 62.45 3.33
CA LYS A 102 -8.62 63.23 3.26
C LYS A 102 -9.71 62.52 2.44
N ALA A 103 -9.35 61.92 1.31
CA ALA A 103 -10.29 61.16 0.48
C ALA A 103 -10.86 59.95 1.24
N ILE A 104 -10.05 59.24 2.01
CA ILE A 104 -10.45 58.05 2.80
C ILE A 104 -11.22 58.44 4.07
N GLY A 105 -10.80 59.49 4.78
CA GLY A 105 -11.44 59.95 6.01
C GLY A 105 -11.64 58.82 7.03
N ASN A 106 -12.83 58.73 7.62
CA ASN A 106 -13.17 57.68 8.59
C ASN A 106 -13.87 56.45 7.94
N GLY A 107 -13.65 56.22 6.64
CA GLY A 107 -14.28 55.12 5.90
C GLY A 107 -15.67 55.46 5.36
N ARG A 108 -16.49 54.42 5.16
CA ARG A 108 -17.82 54.48 4.50
C ARG A 108 -17.76 55.19 3.15
N VAL A 109 -16.72 54.87 2.40
CA VAL A 109 -16.33 55.60 1.18
C VAL A 109 -15.92 54.65 0.08
N LYS A 110 -16.23 55.05 -1.16
CA LYS A 110 -15.53 54.58 -2.34
C LYS A 110 -14.57 55.66 -2.85
N VAL A 111 -13.28 55.38 -2.85
CA VAL A 111 -12.23 56.27 -3.36
C VAL A 111 -11.82 55.78 -4.74
N ASN A 112 -12.01 56.60 -5.75
CA ASN A 112 -11.53 56.37 -7.11
C ASN A 112 -10.15 57.03 -7.29
N VAL A 113 -9.19 56.27 -7.82
CA VAL A 113 -7.82 56.70 -8.08
C VAL A 113 -7.61 56.66 -9.60
N PRO A 114 -7.47 57.82 -10.27
CA PRO A 114 -7.28 57.89 -11.71
C PRO A 114 -5.96 57.25 -12.19
N ALA A 115 -5.75 57.27 -13.50
CA ALA A 115 -4.48 56.85 -14.09
C ALA A 115 -3.34 57.75 -13.64
N GLY A 116 -2.20 57.15 -13.29
CA GLY A 116 -1.01 57.88 -12.83
C GLY A 116 -0.21 57.11 -11.79
N GLU A 117 1.04 57.54 -11.58
CA GLU A 117 1.90 57.08 -10.48
C GLU A 117 1.81 58.08 -9.31
N TYR A 118 1.17 57.65 -8.22
CA TYR A 118 0.98 58.47 -7.03
C TYR A 118 1.95 58.02 -5.95
N LEU A 119 2.90 58.90 -5.59
CA LEU A 119 3.80 58.66 -4.46
C LEU A 119 3.07 58.90 -3.14
N VAL A 120 3.19 57.97 -2.19
CA VAL A 120 2.57 58.05 -0.86
C VAL A 120 3.55 57.53 0.21
N GLN A 121 3.29 57.87 1.47
CA GLN A 121 3.99 57.35 2.65
C GLN A 121 3.17 56.29 3.37
N GLY A 122 2.48 55.45 2.59
CA GLY A 122 1.56 54.43 3.06
C GLY A 122 0.12 54.90 3.17
N ILE A 123 -0.82 53.98 2.92
CA ILE A 123 -2.26 54.21 2.98
C ILE A 123 -2.88 53.29 4.02
N LYS A 124 -3.67 53.88 4.93
CA LYS A 124 -4.42 53.17 5.97
C LYS A 124 -5.91 53.17 5.65
N LEU A 125 -6.53 51.99 5.66
CA LEU A 125 -7.92 51.78 5.29
C LEU A 125 -8.77 51.46 6.54
N PRO A 126 -9.67 52.36 6.98
CA PRO A 126 -10.64 52.06 8.01
C PRO A 126 -11.76 51.15 7.45
N SER A 127 -12.61 50.64 8.34
CA SER A 127 -13.75 49.79 7.95
C SER A 127 -14.68 50.47 6.94
N TRP A 128 -15.34 49.66 6.10
CA TRP A 128 -16.28 50.11 5.08
C TRP A 128 -15.64 50.99 4.00
N THR A 129 -14.46 50.60 3.53
CA THR A 129 -13.69 51.38 2.56
C THR A 129 -13.47 50.57 1.30
N THR A 130 -13.77 51.20 0.17
CA THR A 130 -13.42 50.70 -1.16
C THR A 130 -12.43 51.67 -1.79
N ILE A 131 -11.31 51.17 -2.29
CA ILE A 131 -10.35 51.95 -3.08
C ILE A 131 -10.16 51.28 -4.45
N VAL A 132 -10.37 52.03 -5.53
CA VAL A 132 -10.44 51.50 -6.89
C VAL A 132 -9.57 52.32 -7.82
N GLY A 133 -8.60 51.67 -8.47
CA GLY A 133 -7.82 52.23 -9.56
C GLY A 133 -8.43 51.88 -10.94
N GLN A 134 -7.81 52.40 -12.00
CA GLN A 134 -8.26 52.14 -13.38
C GLN A 134 -7.67 50.86 -13.99
N GLY A 135 -6.75 50.19 -13.31
CA GLY A 135 -6.14 48.91 -13.72
C GLY A 135 -4.67 48.77 -13.33
N LYS A 136 -4.17 47.53 -13.35
CA LYS A 136 -2.75 47.20 -13.19
C LYS A 136 -1.91 47.91 -14.25
N GLY A 137 -0.84 48.57 -13.83
CA GLY A 137 0.05 49.38 -14.68
C GLY A 137 -0.54 50.71 -15.16
N ILE A 138 -1.81 51.01 -14.85
CA ILE A 138 -2.49 52.26 -15.22
C ILE A 138 -2.56 53.18 -14.01
N THR A 139 -3.05 52.66 -12.88
CA THR A 139 -3.01 53.33 -11.58
C THR A 139 -1.93 52.67 -10.75
N VAL A 140 -0.90 53.43 -10.38
CA VAL A 140 0.23 52.94 -9.58
C VAL A 140 0.30 53.74 -8.29
N ILE A 141 0.30 53.04 -7.15
CA ILE A 141 0.58 53.61 -5.83
C ILE A 141 1.96 53.13 -5.41
N LYS A 142 2.86 54.07 -5.16
CA LYS A 142 4.27 53.78 -4.90
C LYS A 142 4.75 54.48 -3.65
N LEU A 143 5.61 53.83 -2.86
CA LEU A 143 6.18 54.50 -1.69
C LEU A 143 7.14 55.63 -2.08
N HIS A 144 6.97 56.78 -1.44
CA HIS A 144 7.82 57.97 -1.59
C HIS A 144 9.25 57.70 -1.09
N GLU A 145 10.23 58.48 -1.56
CA GLU A 145 11.65 58.26 -1.21
C GLU A 145 11.92 58.37 0.29
N ASP A 146 11.17 59.23 0.98
CA ASP A 146 11.28 59.48 2.42
C ASP A 146 10.53 58.47 3.31
N THR A 147 9.77 57.54 2.71
CA THR A 147 8.93 56.62 3.49
C THR A 147 9.79 55.64 4.32
N PRO A 148 9.51 55.45 5.62
CA PRO A 148 10.24 54.50 6.46
C PRO A 148 10.17 53.05 5.95
N ALA A 149 11.14 52.24 6.38
CA ALA A 149 11.22 50.83 6.01
C ALA A 149 10.03 50.00 6.53
N HIS A 150 9.51 50.29 7.72
CA HIS A 150 8.42 49.50 8.31
C HIS A 150 7.05 49.75 7.67
N GLU A 151 6.93 50.66 6.69
CA GLU A 151 5.64 51.05 6.15
C GLU A 151 5.16 50.10 5.03
N TRP A 152 3.84 50.00 4.89
CA TRP A 152 3.16 49.26 3.82
C TRP A 152 2.70 50.22 2.72
N VAL A 153 2.52 49.74 1.48
CA VAL A 153 1.86 50.58 0.46
C VAL A 153 0.39 50.80 0.86
N ILE A 154 -0.32 49.71 1.15
CA ILE A 154 -1.69 49.73 1.67
C ILE A 154 -1.81 48.76 2.85
N THR A 155 -2.51 49.18 3.89
CA THR A 155 -2.96 48.29 4.95
C THR A 155 -4.26 48.78 5.61
N ASN A 156 -4.94 47.94 6.40
CA ASN A 156 -6.00 48.40 7.27
C ASN A 156 -5.47 49.28 8.43
N ASP A 157 -6.33 50.15 8.96
CA ASP A 157 -6.00 51.24 9.88
C ASP A 157 -5.85 50.80 11.35
N ASP A 158 -6.71 49.91 11.82
CA ASP A 158 -6.73 49.43 13.21
C ASP A 158 -6.37 47.94 13.27
N TYR A 159 -5.14 47.63 13.66
CA TYR A 159 -4.68 46.26 13.88
C TYR A 159 -5.14 45.73 15.25
N GLN A 160 -5.29 46.59 16.25
CA GLN A 160 -5.59 46.16 17.62
C GLN A 160 -7.02 45.59 17.72
N ASN A 161 -7.99 46.35 17.22
CA ASN A 161 -9.38 45.92 17.20
C ASN A 161 -9.77 45.26 15.87
N GLY A 162 -8.96 45.43 14.84
CA GLY A 162 -9.27 44.97 13.49
C GLY A 162 -10.14 45.96 12.71
N ASN A 163 -10.33 45.67 11.44
CA ASN A 163 -11.29 46.37 10.60
C ASN A 163 -12.17 45.39 9.84
N ARG A 164 -13.22 45.88 9.20
CA ARG A 164 -14.12 45.02 8.43
C ARG A 164 -14.62 45.65 7.15
N ASN A 165 -14.93 44.78 6.18
CA ASN A 165 -15.44 45.13 4.85
C ASN A 165 -14.53 46.15 4.16
N ILE A 166 -13.34 45.71 3.76
CA ILE A 166 -12.38 46.52 3.00
C ILE A 166 -12.23 45.93 1.59
N PHE A 167 -12.27 46.77 0.56
CA PHE A 167 -12.08 46.35 -0.83
C PHE A 167 -11.00 47.19 -1.52
N VAL A 168 -9.96 46.51 -2.02
CA VAL A 168 -8.89 47.11 -2.83
C VAL A 168 -8.97 46.53 -4.25
N GLN A 169 -9.07 47.39 -5.27
CA GLN A 169 -9.20 46.92 -6.65
C GLN A 169 -8.41 47.71 -7.69
N GLY A 170 -7.84 47.01 -8.67
CA GLY A 170 -7.53 47.58 -9.99
C GLY A 170 -6.35 48.55 -10.00
N MET A 171 -5.23 48.20 -9.37
CA MET A 171 -4.05 49.07 -9.30
C MET A 171 -2.77 48.27 -9.12
N SER A 172 -1.63 48.90 -9.37
CA SER A 172 -0.31 48.40 -9.00
C SER A 172 0.16 49.06 -7.70
N LEU A 173 0.78 48.26 -6.83
CA LEU A 173 1.35 48.67 -5.56
C LEU A 173 2.85 48.40 -5.60
N ASP A 174 3.67 49.44 -5.51
CA ASP A 174 5.13 49.34 -5.53
C ASP A 174 5.71 49.79 -4.19
N TRP A 175 6.31 48.85 -3.45
CA TRP A 175 6.96 49.18 -2.19
C TRP A 175 8.25 50.01 -2.39
N ASN A 176 8.76 50.14 -3.61
CA ASN A 176 9.91 50.97 -3.97
C ASN A 176 11.16 50.69 -3.11
N PRO A 177 11.76 49.48 -3.21
CA PRO A 177 12.90 49.09 -2.40
C PRO A 177 14.19 49.83 -2.78
N SER A 178 14.24 50.43 -3.97
CA SER A 178 15.37 51.26 -4.40
C SER A 178 15.47 52.58 -3.64
N ARG A 179 14.40 53.01 -2.95
CA ARG A 179 14.45 54.22 -2.13
C ARG A 179 15.53 54.09 -1.05
N GLN A 180 16.04 55.23 -0.61
CA GLN A 180 17.03 55.30 0.47
C GLN A 180 18.27 54.42 0.21
N CYS A 181 18.68 54.32 -1.06
CA CYS A 181 19.83 53.52 -1.51
C CYS A 181 19.72 52.01 -1.27
N GLY A 182 18.50 51.46 -1.24
CA GLY A 182 18.27 50.01 -1.05
C GLY A 182 17.77 49.66 0.33
N VAL A 183 16.62 50.20 0.71
CA VAL A 183 15.96 49.91 1.99
C VAL A 183 15.50 48.45 2.08
N ARG A 184 15.54 47.88 3.28
CA ARG A 184 15.15 46.51 3.59
C ARG A 184 14.10 46.47 4.70
N ASN A 185 13.34 45.39 4.78
CA ASN A 185 12.41 45.15 5.88
C ASN A 185 13.16 45.22 7.24
N PRO A 186 12.63 45.93 8.25
CA PRO A 186 13.19 45.93 9.60
C PRO A 186 12.86 44.66 10.41
N GLY A 187 12.08 43.73 9.86
CA GLY A 187 11.69 42.45 10.48
C GLY A 187 10.27 42.47 11.05
N GLY A 188 9.67 41.30 11.23
CA GLY A 188 8.24 41.18 11.55
C GLY A 188 7.36 41.36 10.30
N GLN A 189 6.09 41.70 10.48
CA GLN A 189 5.06 41.75 9.42
C GLN A 189 5.03 43.03 8.56
N PHE A 190 6.11 43.81 8.59
CA PHE A 190 6.18 45.10 7.91
C PHE A 190 6.54 44.95 6.43
N SER A 191 6.49 46.06 5.69
CA SER A 191 7.11 46.17 4.37
C SER A 191 6.45 45.38 3.22
N SER A 192 5.23 44.90 3.42
CA SER A 192 4.45 44.29 2.35
C SER A 192 3.80 45.37 1.46
N CYS A 193 3.46 45.03 0.21
CA CYS A 193 2.70 45.96 -0.62
C CYS A 193 1.28 46.12 -0.08
N LEU A 194 0.60 45.01 0.23
CA LEU A 194 -0.72 45.02 0.83
C LEU A 194 -0.78 44.08 2.02
N THR A 195 -1.14 44.60 3.19
CA THR A 195 -1.42 43.77 4.37
C THR A 195 -2.84 43.96 4.87
N PHE A 196 -3.52 42.85 5.16
CA PHE A 196 -4.71 42.83 6.00
C PHE A 196 -4.40 42.11 7.30
N ALA A 197 -4.37 42.85 8.41
CA ALA A 197 -4.18 42.30 9.75
C ALA A 197 -5.46 42.44 10.57
N LYS A 198 -6.00 41.30 11.05
CA LYS A 198 -7.27 41.23 11.79
C LYS A 198 -8.45 41.85 11.03
N VAL A 199 -8.52 41.60 9.72
CA VAL A 199 -9.64 42.08 8.89
C VAL A 199 -10.73 41.03 8.82
N GLU A 200 -11.98 41.42 9.10
CA GLU A 200 -13.16 40.58 8.88
C GLU A 200 -13.88 41.02 7.59
N TYR A 201 -13.99 40.12 6.60
CA TYR A 201 -14.49 40.42 5.25
C TYR A 201 -13.60 41.40 4.48
N GLY A 202 -12.75 40.87 3.61
CA GLY A 202 -11.85 41.65 2.78
C GLY A 202 -11.79 41.15 1.35
N TRP A 203 -11.64 42.06 0.40
CA TRP A 203 -11.50 41.75 -1.02
C TRP A 203 -10.28 42.46 -1.58
N ILE A 204 -9.46 41.72 -2.33
CA ILE A 204 -8.31 42.22 -3.07
C ILE A 204 -8.47 41.69 -4.49
N LYS A 205 -8.79 42.56 -5.45
CA LYS A 205 -9.11 42.13 -6.81
C LYS A 205 -8.32 42.90 -7.85
N ASP A 206 -7.80 42.24 -8.86
CA ASP A 206 -7.12 42.91 -9.97
C ASP A 206 -5.93 43.79 -9.51
N VAL A 207 -5.23 43.39 -8.43
CA VAL A 207 -4.08 44.12 -7.88
C VAL A 207 -2.77 43.52 -8.38
N GLU A 208 -1.79 44.37 -8.67
CA GLU A 208 -0.41 43.96 -8.96
C GLU A 208 0.51 44.45 -7.83
N ALA A 209 1.10 43.54 -7.05
CA ALA A 209 2.06 43.88 -6.00
C ALA A 209 3.50 43.70 -6.52
N ILE A 210 4.29 44.77 -6.42
CA ILE A 210 5.58 44.89 -7.09
C ILE A 210 6.64 45.21 -6.05
N ASN A 211 7.78 44.50 -6.13
CA ASN A 211 9.00 44.86 -5.43
C ASN A 211 8.84 45.02 -3.91
N ALA A 212 7.96 44.22 -3.29
CA ALA A 212 7.72 44.28 -1.85
C ALA A 212 9.02 44.14 -1.04
N GLY A 213 9.12 44.87 0.07
CA GLY A 213 10.24 44.72 1.00
C GLY A 213 10.21 43.37 1.70
N LEU A 214 9.00 42.93 2.07
CA LEU A 214 8.71 41.59 2.59
C LEU A 214 7.79 40.84 1.61
N HIS A 215 6.46 40.91 1.78
CA HIS A 215 5.49 40.15 0.96
C HIS A 215 4.74 41.01 -0.06
N GLY A 216 4.32 40.41 -1.17
CA GLY A 216 3.41 41.10 -2.10
C GLY A 216 2.06 41.38 -1.43
N ILE A 217 1.37 40.33 -1.01
CA ILE A 217 0.10 40.40 -0.27
C ILE A 217 0.21 39.51 0.96
N ASP A 218 -0.10 40.04 2.15
CA ASP A 218 -0.08 39.31 3.41
C ASP A 218 -1.42 39.41 4.16
N ILE A 219 -1.99 38.26 4.50
CA ILE A 219 -3.22 38.14 5.30
C ILE A 219 -2.87 37.55 6.65
N THR A 220 -2.92 38.37 7.70
CA THR A 220 -2.33 38.02 9.00
C THR A 220 -3.21 38.40 10.20
N SER A 221 -2.77 37.99 11.39
CA SER A 221 -3.08 38.64 12.67
C SER A 221 -2.16 39.85 12.92
N PRO A 222 -2.36 40.66 13.97
CA PRO A 222 -1.51 41.84 14.26
C PRO A 222 -0.05 41.54 14.62
N THR A 223 0.28 40.26 14.81
CA THR A 223 1.62 39.75 15.10
C THR A 223 1.77 38.36 14.49
N TYR A 224 3.01 37.93 14.20
CA TYR A 224 3.32 36.56 13.79
C TYR A 224 3.64 35.61 14.97
N ASP A 225 3.43 36.04 16.21
CA ASP A 225 3.82 35.28 17.41
C ASP A 225 2.57 34.74 18.14
N HIS A 226 2.15 33.51 17.83
CA HIS A 226 1.12 32.78 18.59
C HIS A 226 1.50 31.32 18.83
N LEU A 227 1.48 30.91 20.09
CA LEU A 227 1.78 29.54 20.49
C LEU A 227 0.65 28.54 20.14
N PRO A 228 0.97 27.26 19.87
CA PRO A 228 -0.01 26.23 19.47
C PRO A 228 -1.04 25.82 20.53
N ASP A 229 -0.94 26.29 21.78
CA ASP A 229 -1.89 26.01 22.86
C ASP A 229 -2.92 27.14 23.08
N THR A 230 -2.86 28.18 22.24
CA THR A 230 -3.78 29.32 22.26
C THR A 230 -4.94 29.14 21.27
N ASP A 231 -5.96 30.01 21.30
CA ASP A 231 -6.84 30.20 20.14
C ASP A 231 -6.10 31.09 19.11
N TRP A 232 -5.08 30.53 18.46
CA TRP A 232 -4.09 31.28 17.68
C TRP A 232 -4.67 32.02 16.47
N THR A 233 -5.90 31.69 16.06
CA THR A 233 -6.62 32.38 14.96
C THR A 233 -7.63 33.42 15.44
N LYS A 234 -7.76 33.63 16.76
CA LYS A 234 -8.73 34.55 17.34
C LYS A 234 -8.57 35.97 16.81
N ASP A 235 -7.33 36.43 16.70
CA ASP A 235 -6.98 37.77 16.24
C ASP A 235 -6.56 37.78 14.76
N GLY A 236 -6.75 36.67 14.04
CA GLY A 236 -6.49 36.55 12.62
C GLY A 236 -7.51 37.27 11.74
N SER A 237 -7.14 37.49 10.49
CA SER A 237 -8.08 37.90 9.46
C SER A 237 -9.04 36.76 9.12
N ARG A 238 -10.28 37.09 8.73
CA ARG A 238 -11.34 36.12 8.42
C ARG A 238 -12.14 36.52 7.19
N TYR A 239 -12.49 35.55 6.36
CA TYR A 239 -13.33 35.75 5.16
C TYR A 239 -12.68 36.70 4.17
N ILE A 240 -11.48 36.35 3.71
CA ILE A 240 -10.71 37.17 2.76
C ILE A 240 -10.75 36.53 1.36
N TRP A 241 -10.93 37.35 0.33
CA TRP A 241 -10.86 36.90 -1.06
C TRP A 241 -9.85 37.72 -1.87
N ILE A 242 -8.78 37.05 -2.30
CA ILE A 242 -7.76 37.54 -3.21
C ILE A 242 -8.06 36.94 -4.59
N ASP A 243 -8.36 37.76 -5.58
CA ASP A 243 -8.75 37.30 -6.91
C ASP A 243 -8.01 38.06 -8.01
N ASN A 244 -7.55 37.30 -9.02
CA ASN A 244 -6.88 37.85 -10.19
C ASN A 244 -5.73 38.82 -9.82
N CYS A 245 -4.95 38.50 -8.80
CA CYS A 245 -3.81 39.33 -8.38
C CYS A 245 -2.49 38.82 -8.96
N VAL A 246 -1.54 39.73 -9.15
CA VAL A 246 -0.20 39.42 -9.66
C VAL A 246 0.82 39.89 -8.65
N THR A 247 1.82 39.07 -8.32
CA THR A 247 2.91 39.47 -7.42
C THR A 247 4.25 39.07 -8.01
N TYR A 248 5.22 39.99 -7.98
CA TYR A 248 6.60 39.71 -8.38
C TYR A 248 7.61 40.60 -7.67
N GLY A 249 8.83 40.09 -7.56
CA GLY A 249 9.92 40.81 -6.92
C GLY A 249 9.77 40.97 -5.41
N SER A 250 9.02 40.10 -4.73
CA SER A 250 8.94 40.10 -3.26
C SER A 250 10.30 39.85 -2.60
N GLY A 251 10.50 40.42 -1.41
CA GLY A 251 11.67 40.16 -0.58
C GLY A 251 11.63 38.76 0.04
N ASP A 252 10.43 38.32 0.43
CA ASP A 252 10.11 36.96 0.86
C ASP A 252 9.08 36.34 -0.10
N ASP A 253 7.82 36.16 0.30
CA ASP A 253 6.77 35.54 -0.53
C ASP A 253 5.95 36.51 -1.40
N GLY A 254 5.37 35.98 -2.47
CA GLY A 254 4.40 36.72 -3.28
C GLY A 254 3.08 36.97 -2.55
N ILE A 255 2.34 35.90 -2.26
CA ILE A 255 1.09 35.94 -1.49
C ILE A 255 1.25 35.01 -0.28
N THR A 256 0.98 35.50 0.92
CA THR A 256 1.11 34.70 2.15
C THR A 256 -0.06 34.89 3.11
N THR A 257 -0.27 33.89 3.98
CA THR A 257 -1.27 33.92 5.04
C THR A 257 -0.69 33.42 6.36
N HIS A 258 -1.07 34.07 7.45
CA HIS A 258 -0.64 33.76 8.82
C HIS A 258 -1.81 33.86 9.80
N TYR A 259 -1.98 32.88 10.69
CA TYR A 259 -2.91 32.88 11.83
C TYR A 259 -4.35 33.25 11.48
N SER A 260 -4.75 33.07 10.22
CA SER A 260 -5.98 33.60 9.65
C SER A 260 -6.80 32.47 9.04
N GLU A 261 -8.10 32.70 8.88
CA GLU A 261 -9.02 31.65 8.43
C GLU A 261 -10.05 32.07 7.39
N TYR A 262 -10.57 31.08 6.65
CA TYR A 262 -11.55 31.29 5.59
C TYR A 262 -11.04 32.21 4.47
N ILE A 263 -9.92 31.85 3.89
CA ILE A 263 -9.22 32.65 2.88
C ILE A 263 -9.33 31.99 1.50
N PHE A 264 -9.64 32.78 0.48
CA PHE A 264 -9.71 32.36 -0.91
C PHE A 264 -8.66 33.10 -1.72
N ILE A 265 -7.81 32.37 -2.43
CA ILE A 265 -6.80 32.91 -3.33
C ILE A 265 -7.08 32.30 -4.70
N SER A 266 -7.62 33.08 -5.63
CA SER A 266 -8.07 32.58 -6.93
C SER A 266 -7.48 33.33 -8.11
N ASN A 267 -7.18 32.59 -9.19
CA ASN A 267 -6.73 33.14 -10.46
C ASN A 267 -5.50 34.06 -10.35
N CYS A 268 -4.67 33.88 -9.30
CA CYS A 268 -3.52 34.72 -9.05
C CYS A 268 -2.27 34.20 -9.75
N HIS A 269 -1.33 35.09 -10.05
CA HIS A 269 0.01 34.75 -10.50
C HIS A 269 1.05 35.27 -9.52
N SER A 270 1.91 34.39 -9.02
CA SER A 270 3.05 34.79 -8.19
C SER A 270 4.38 34.21 -8.71
N GLY A 271 5.39 35.07 -8.90
CA GLY A 271 6.67 34.59 -9.42
C GLY A 271 7.84 35.55 -9.33
N ASN A 272 9.03 34.99 -9.52
CA ASN A 272 10.31 35.70 -9.60
C ASN A 272 10.56 36.64 -8.39
N PRO A 273 10.65 36.10 -7.17
CA PRO A 273 10.98 36.90 -6.00
C PRO A 273 12.43 37.39 -6.09
N ARG A 274 12.74 38.48 -5.39
CA ARG A 274 14.12 38.97 -5.23
C ARG A 274 14.88 38.24 -4.13
N GLY A 275 14.16 37.66 -3.16
CA GLY A 275 14.76 36.91 -2.05
C GLY A 275 15.62 37.74 -1.11
N THR A 276 15.39 39.06 -1.07
CA THR A 276 16.23 40.01 -0.34
C THR A 276 16.05 40.00 1.17
N GLU A 277 15.03 39.30 1.68
CA GLU A 277 14.82 39.14 3.14
C GLU A 277 15.85 38.21 3.78
N PHE A 278 16.45 37.32 2.98
CA PHE A 278 17.41 36.35 3.46
C PHE A 278 18.82 36.68 2.98
N VAL A 279 19.78 35.96 3.57
CA VAL A 279 21.13 35.87 3.03
C VAL A 279 21.06 35.14 1.68
N GLU A 280 21.91 35.57 0.74
CA GLU A 280 22.03 34.94 -0.58
C GLU A 280 22.25 33.42 -0.45
N GLY A 281 21.54 32.64 -1.28
CA GLY A 281 21.66 31.18 -1.33
C GLY A 281 20.83 30.40 -0.30
N VAL A 282 20.05 31.06 0.58
CA VAL A 282 19.18 30.40 1.58
C VAL A 282 17.77 31.01 1.69
N SER A 283 17.35 31.76 0.68
CA SER A 283 16.08 32.49 0.67
C SER A 283 14.89 31.54 0.57
N ASN A 284 13.94 31.64 1.50
CA ASN A 284 12.70 30.86 1.48
C ASN A 284 11.60 31.52 0.62
N SER A 285 11.95 32.21 -0.47
CA SER A 285 10.96 33.00 -1.20
C SER A 285 10.04 32.16 -2.08
N ASN A 286 8.75 32.14 -1.74
CA ASN A 286 7.75 31.32 -2.41
C ASN A 286 6.75 32.13 -3.23
N GLY A 287 6.05 31.43 -4.13
CA GLY A 287 4.98 32.00 -4.91
C GLY A 287 3.76 32.29 -4.03
N ILE A 288 3.16 31.23 -3.51
CA ILE A 288 2.08 31.32 -2.52
C ILE A 288 2.48 30.51 -1.29
N GLU A 289 2.42 31.13 -0.13
CA GLU A 289 2.74 30.50 1.15
C GLU A 289 1.51 30.48 2.07
N VAL A 290 1.16 29.31 2.58
CA VAL A 290 0.12 29.14 3.61
C VAL A 290 0.84 28.76 4.88
N ASP A 291 1.18 29.78 5.67
CA ASP A 291 2.12 29.67 6.78
C ASP A 291 1.43 29.55 8.14
N ASP A 292 2.26 29.52 9.19
CA ASP A 292 1.98 29.57 10.62
C ASP A 292 0.53 29.89 10.98
N GLY A 293 -0.16 28.91 11.55
CA GLY A 293 -1.48 29.04 12.15
C GLY A 293 -2.65 29.22 11.19
N SER A 294 -2.41 29.34 9.88
CA SER A 294 -3.47 29.49 8.89
C SER A 294 -4.37 28.27 8.84
N ARG A 295 -5.69 28.46 8.72
CA ARG A 295 -6.61 27.33 8.55
C ARG A 295 -7.78 27.64 7.62
N HIS A 296 -8.32 26.62 6.95
CA HIS A 296 -9.44 26.80 6.02
C HIS A 296 -9.07 27.76 4.88
N VAL A 297 -8.11 27.35 4.05
CA VAL A 297 -7.55 28.16 2.96
C VAL A 297 -7.77 27.45 1.62
N TRP A 298 -8.28 28.17 0.62
CA TRP A 298 -8.53 27.68 -0.73
C TRP A 298 -7.68 28.41 -1.77
N LEU A 299 -6.80 27.68 -2.44
CA LEU A 299 -6.04 28.14 -3.60
C LEU A 299 -6.70 27.58 -4.86
N LEU A 300 -7.25 28.45 -5.72
CA LEU A 300 -8.09 28.06 -6.85
C LEU A 300 -7.56 28.61 -8.18
N ASN A 301 -7.07 27.72 -9.05
CA ASN A 301 -6.60 28.04 -10.40
C ASN A 301 -5.50 29.11 -10.44
N ASN A 302 -4.59 29.09 -9.46
CA ASN A 302 -3.45 30.00 -9.45
C ASN A 302 -2.31 29.46 -10.30
N PHE A 303 -1.39 30.36 -10.67
CA PHE A 303 -0.19 30.07 -11.41
C PHE A 303 1.04 30.56 -10.64
N THR A 304 2.09 29.76 -10.52
CA THR A 304 3.35 30.17 -9.89
C THR A 304 4.53 29.91 -10.81
N SER A 305 5.54 30.77 -10.75
CA SER A 305 6.73 30.59 -11.59
C SER A 305 8.03 31.18 -11.08
N GLY A 306 9.12 30.42 -11.17
CA GLY A 306 10.47 30.91 -10.87
C GLY A 306 10.76 31.13 -9.38
N ASN A 307 9.94 30.57 -8.49
CA ASN A 307 10.08 30.68 -7.04
C ASN A 307 10.96 29.56 -6.48
N ILE A 308 11.31 29.63 -5.20
CA ILE A 308 11.85 28.46 -4.49
C ILE A 308 10.75 27.42 -4.32
N ARG A 309 9.54 27.85 -3.97
CA ARG A 309 8.37 26.96 -3.99
C ARG A 309 7.22 27.62 -4.69
N GLY A 310 6.50 26.84 -5.49
CA GLY A 310 5.28 27.32 -6.12
C GLY A 310 4.24 27.57 -5.05
N VAL A 311 3.81 26.48 -4.40
CA VAL A 311 2.99 26.53 -3.20
C VAL A 311 3.73 25.87 -2.04
N GLU A 312 3.86 26.61 -0.95
CA GLU A 312 4.32 26.12 0.33
C GLU A 312 3.17 26.09 1.32
N VAL A 313 2.96 24.95 1.98
CA VAL A 313 2.04 24.83 3.11
C VAL A 313 2.88 24.40 4.30
N LYS A 314 3.08 25.33 5.25
CA LYS A 314 4.07 25.12 6.30
C LYS A 314 3.69 25.70 7.66
N ALA A 315 4.57 25.41 8.62
CA ALA A 315 4.89 26.31 9.71
C ALA A 315 6.35 26.18 10.13
N HIS A 316 6.81 27.17 10.88
CA HIS A 316 8.06 27.16 11.63
C HIS A 316 7.96 26.26 12.88
N GLU A 317 9.13 25.96 13.48
CA GLU A 317 9.28 24.97 14.56
C GLU A 317 8.37 25.18 15.78
N LEU A 318 8.20 26.43 16.20
CA LEU A 318 7.46 26.78 17.40
C LEU A 318 5.96 26.98 17.14
N TRP A 319 5.56 27.10 15.87
CA TRP A 319 4.24 27.61 15.49
C TRP A 319 3.31 26.51 15.00
N PRO A 320 1.98 26.68 15.12
CA PRO A 320 1.03 25.71 14.60
C PRO A 320 1.15 25.61 13.07
N ALA A 321 1.28 24.41 12.52
CA ALA A 321 1.18 24.18 11.07
C ALA A 321 -0.18 24.58 10.52
N SER A 322 -0.18 25.08 9.30
CA SER A 322 -1.42 25.39 8.60
C SER A 322 -2.26 24.14 8.36
N GLN A 323 -3.59 24.28 8.44
CA GLN A 323 -4.56 23.19 8.49
C GLN A 323 -5.70 23.36 7.49
N ASN A 324 -6.23 22.25 7.01
CA ASN A 324 -7.40 22.25 6.13
C ASN A 324 -7.21 23.18 4.92
N VAL A 325 -6.13 22.91 4.17
CA VAL A 325 -5.71 23.70 3.01
C VAL A 325 -6.07 22.96 1.73
N HIS A 326 -6.73 23.64 0.81
CA HIS A 326 -7.20 23.07 -0.46
C HIS A 326 -6.56 23.79 -1.64
N ILE A 327 -5.78 23.06 -2.43
CA ILE A 327 -5.09 23.56 -3.62
C ILE A 327 -5.73 22.88 -4.83
N ILE A 328 -6.39 23.65 -5.68
CA ILE A 328 -7.24 23.13 -6.75
C ILE A 328 -6.93 23.83 -8.06
N GLY A 329 -6.57 23.05 -9.09
CA GLY A 329 -6.29 23.57 -10.44
C GLY A 329 -5.01 24.41 -10.53
N HIS A 330 -4.08 24.28 -9.58
CA HIS A 330 -2.86 25.10 -9.53
C HIS A 330 -1.82 24.63 -10.56
N VAL A 331 -1.16 25.56 -11.23
CA VAL A 331 -0.03 25.28 -12.13
C VAL A 331 1.23 25.94 -11.59
N SER A 332 2.24 25.14 -11.29
CA SER A 332 3.58 25.60 -10.93
C SER A 332 4.54 25.35 -12.09
N TYR A 333 5.28 26.38 -12.51
CA TYR A 333 6.19 26.35 -13.64
C TYR A 333 7.58 26.82 -13.25
N ARG A 334 8.58 25.94 -13.31
CA ARG A 334 9.98 26.28 -12.99
C ARG A 334 10.20 26.84 -11.59
N ASP A 335 9.33 26.49 -10.65
CA ASP A 335 9.63 26.61 -9.22
C ASP A 335 10.58 25.46 -8.82
N VAL A 336 11.43 25.64 -7.79
CA VAL A 336 12.31 24.54 -7.35
C VAL A 336 11.47 23.38 -6.83
N ARG A 337 10.62 23.62 -5.83
CA ARG A 337 9.61 22.64 -5.42
C ARG A 337 8.22 23.17 -5.77
N ALA A 338 7.54 22.53 -6.70
CA ALA A 338 6.24 23.00 -7.15
C ALA A 338 5.21 23.03 -6.02
N PHE A 339 5.13 21.95 -5.24
CA PHE A 339 4.30 21.85 -4.04
C PHE A 339 5.11 21.25 -2.89
N ASP A 340 5.25 21.97 -1.78
CA ASP A 340 6.00 21.53 -0.59
C ASP A 340 5.14 21.68 0.67
N LEU A 341 4.79 20.54 1.27
CA LEU A 341 4.07 20.49 2.54
C LEU A 341 5.07 20.09 3.63
N ARG A 342 5.28 20.93 4.65
CA ARG A 342 6.26 20.65 5.71
C ARG A 342 5.99 21.38 7.02
N HIS A 343 6.35 20.78 8.14
CA HIS A 343 6.41 21.48 9.42
C HIS A 343 7.83 21.42 9.97
N ILE A 344 8.55 22.56 9.95
CA ILE A 344 9.96 22.64 10.38
C ILE A 344 10.08 22.17 11.82
N GLY A 345 11.12 21.43 12.19
CA GLY A 345 11.32 20.98 13.58
C GLY A 345 10.40 19.85 14.02
N HIS A 346 9.66 19.22 13.09
CA HIS A 346 8.82 18.03 13.33
C HIS A 346 9.13 16.90 12.34
N HIS A 347 10.40 16.79 11.89
CA HIS A 347 10.82 15.91 10.79
C HIS A 347 11.65 14.71 11.25
N GLN A 348 12.53 14.92 12.23
CA GLN A 348 13.45 13.89 12.72
C GLN A 348 12.80 13.03 13.80
N ILE A 349 13.39 11.88 14.10
CA ILE A 349 12.87 11.01 15.17
C ILE A 349 13.02 11.63 16.57
N THR A 350 14.00 12.52 16.74
CA THR A 350 14.24 13.26 17.99
C THR A 350 13.32 14.47 18.14
N ASP A 351 12.75 14.95 17.04
CA ASP A 351 11.83 16.06 17.03
C ASP A 351 10.49 15.63 17.65
N PRO A 352 9.77 16.57 18.33
CA PRO A 352 8.38 16.33 18.66
C PRO A 352 7.58 16.03 17.39
N GLU A 353 6.52 15.25 17.54
CA GLU A 353 5.60 15.01 16.44
C GLU A 353 4.63 16.17 16.34
N SER A 354 4.38 16.66 15.12
CA SER A 354 3.44 17.75 14.93
C SER A 354 2.03 17.36 15.37
N THR A 355 1.43 18.20 16.21
CA THR A 355 0.03 18.12 16.63
C THR A 355 -0.91 18.87 15.68
N THR A 356 -0.38 19.62 14.72
CA THR A 356 -1.15 20.56 13.89
C THR A 356 -1.02 20.34 12.38
N ALA A 357 0.00 19.64 11.88
CA ALA A 357 0.17 19.43 10.43
C ALA A 357 -0.79 18.38 9.87
N TYR A 358 -2.04 18.79 9.57
CA TYR A 358 -3.11 17.91 9.09
C TYR A 358 -3.88 18.53 7.92
N ASP A 359 -4.52 17.65 7.15
CA ASP A 359 -5.61 17.97 6.23
C ASP A 359 -5.19 18.93 5.10
N VAL A 360 -4.48 18.39 4.11
CA VAL A 360 -4.16 19.13 2.88
C VAL A 360 -4.71 18.37 1.68
N THR A 361 -5.37 19.08 0.77
CA THR A 361 -5.93 18.51 -0.46
C THR A 361 -5.30 19.18 -1.68
N LEU A 362 -4.79 18.38 -2.62
CA LEU A 362 -4.35 18.83 -3.95
C LEU A 362 -5.27 18.18 -5.00
N ILE A 363 -5.95 18.97 -5.83
CA ILE A 363 -6.83 18.49 -6.91
C ILE A 363 -6.40 19.14 -8.22
N ASP A 364 -6.23 18.34 -9.28
CA ASP A 364 -5.94 18.80 -10.64
C ASP A 364 -4.74 19.77 -10.73
N CYS A 365 -3.72 19.52 -9.90
CA CYS A 365 -2.52 20.35 -9.82
C CYS A 365 -1.44 19.87 -10.81
N SER A 366 -0.70 20.82 -11.37
CA SER A 366 0.38 20.56 -12.33
C SER A 366 1.72 21.16 -11.88
N ALA A 367 2.77 20.35 -11.90
CA ALA A 367 4.16 20.77 -11.73
C ALA A 367 4.89 20.62 -13.07
N ILE A 368 5.40 21.72 -13.60
CA ILE A 368 6.01 21.78 -14.93
C ILE A 368 7.45 22.29 -14.80
N GLU A 369 8.38 21.46 -15.26
CA GLU A 369 9.82 21.69 -15.29
C GLU A 369 10.38 22.25 -13.98
N PRO A 370 10.28 21.54 -12.83
CA PRO A 370 10.97 22.00 -11.62
C PRO A 370 12.48 22.15 -11.87
N VAL A 371 13.09 23.27 -11.45
CA VAL A 371 14.50 23.59 -11.73
C VAL A 371 15.21 24.15 -10.50
N PHE A 372 16.53 23.98 -10.41
CA PHE A 372 17.37 24.62 -9.39
C PHE A 372 17.30 26.15 -9.51
N ASN A 373 17.38 26.83 -8.37
CA ASN A 373 17.38 28.29 -8.28
C ASN A 373 18.42 28.73 -7.24
N SER A 374 19.29 29.67 -7.61
CA SER A 374 20.38 30.17 -6.74
C SER A 374 19.90 30.99 -5.56
N LEU A 375 18.61 31.35 -5.49
CA LEU A 375 18.04 31.95 -4.28
C LEU A 375 18.12 30.97 -3.10
N TYR A 376 18.11 29.66 -3.33
CA TYR A 376 18.27 28.65 -2.27
C TYR A 376 19.06 27.42 -2.78
N ASP A 377 20.37 27.44 -2.58
CA ASP A 377 21.32 26.47 -3.14
C ASP A 377 21.10 25.02 -2.67
N ALA A 378 20.65 24.85 -1.42
CA ALA A 378 20.47 23.53 -0.83
C ALA A 378 19.14 22.85 -1.23
N VAL A 379 18.17 23.61 -1.75
CA VAL A 379 16.87 23.06 -2.13
C VAL A 379 16.98 22.44 -3.51
N THR A 380 16.53 21.19 -3.62
CA THR A 380 16.60 20.41 -4.86
C THR A 380 15.23 20.33 -5.55
N PRO A 381 15.17 20.24 -6.89
CA PRO A 381 13.91 20.32 -7.62
C PRO A 381 12.94 19.17 -7.35
N ARG A 382 11.66 19.45 -7.14
CA ARG A 382 10.60 18.45 -6.87
C ARG A 382 9.28 18.86 -7.50
N ALA A 383 8.52 17.88 -7.97
CA ALA A 383 7.12 18.10 -8.34
C ALA A 383 6.23 18.15 -7.10
N LEU A 384 6.44 17.25 -6.13
CA LEU A 384 5.67 17.20 -4.89
C LEU A 384 6.54 16.70 -3.73
N VAL A 385 6.48 17.39 -2.60
CA VAL A 385 7.11 16.97 -1.33
C VAL A 385 6.07 17.02 -0.23
N ILE A 386 5.97 15.94 0.55
CA ILE A 386 5.13 15.89 1.74
C ILE A 386 5.99 15.41 2.90
N SER A 387 6.11 16.27 3.92
CA SER A 387 6.89 16.08 5.14
C SER A 387 6.04 16.46 6.35
N ALA A 388 6.11 15.70 7.44
CA ALA A 388 5.36 15.88 8.70
C ALA A 388 3.82 15.81 8.61
N TYR A 389 3.22 16.33 7.54
CA TYR A 389 1.78 16.39 7.33
C TYR A 389 1.12 15.03 7.30
N LYS A 390 -0.08 14.99 7.88
CA LYS A 390 -0.93 13.79 7.94
C LYS A 390 -2.28 14.04 7.28
N ASN A 391 -2.90 12.97 6.79
CA ASN A 391 -4.19 13.04 6.10
C ASN A 391 -4.14 13.96 4.87
N VAL A 392 -3.22 13.64 3.94
CA VAL A 392 -3.07 14.40 2.69
C VAL A 392 -3.71 13.65 1.54
N ASN A 393 -4.55 14.34 0.75
CA ASN A 393 -5.20 13.79 -0.43
C ASN A 393 -4.73 14.50 -1.70
N VAL A 394 -4.18 13.74 -2.65
CA VAL A 394 -3.73 14.22 -3.95
C VAL A 394 -4.54 13.50 -5.03
N SER A 395 -5.25 14.25 -5.86
CA SER A 395 -6.11 13.72 -6.93
C SER A 395 -5.84 14.43 -8.25
N GLY A 396 -5.62 13.70 -9.34
CA GLY A 396 -5.47 14.30 -10.68
C GLY A 396 -4.16 15.08 -10.87
N PHE A 397 -3.05 14.63 -10.30
CA PHE A 397 -1.79 15.38 -10.31
C PHE A 397 -0.96 15.13 -11.58
N THR A 398 -0.40 16.17 -12.17
CA THR A 398 0.47 16.06 -13.36
C THR A 398 1.87 16.60 -13.10
N ALA A 399 2.90 15.77 -13.29
CA ALA A 399 4.31 16.16 -13.22
C ALA A 399 4.96 16.03 -14.60
N ILE A 400 5.48 17.14 -15.13
CA ILE A 400 6.14 17.21 -16.42
C ILE A 400 7.56 17.72 -16.21
N GLY A 401 8.56 16.89 -16.48
CA GLY A 401 9.97 17.25 -16.45
C GLY A 401 10.52 17.59 -17.84
N ASP A 402 11.66 18.26 -17.86
CA ASP A 402 12.50 18.42 -19.03
C ASP A 402 13.46 17.22 -19.13
N PRO A 403 13.38 16.39 -20.18
CA PRO A 403 14.22 15.19 -20.32
C PRO A 403 15.71 15.49 -20.41
N ASP A 404 16.10 16.71 -20.80
CA ASP A 404 17.48 17.12 -20.94
C ASP A 404 18.03 17.78 -19.66
N TYR A 405 17.15 18.18 -18.74
CA TYR A 405 17.53 18.81 -17.48
C TYR A 405 18.18 17.83 -16.49
N ASP A 406 19.30 18.24 -15.88
CA ASP A 406 19.99 17.42 -14.87
C ASP A 406 19.38 17.61 -13.47
N TYR A 407 18.47 16.69 -13.12
CA TYR A 407 17.87 16.60 -11.79
C TYR A 407 18.82 16.05 -10.71
N LYS A 408 20.08 15.73 -11.05
CA LYS A 408 21.11 15.22 -10.13
C LYS A 408 20.67 13.99 -9.33
N GLY A 409 19.88 13.11 -9.96
CA GLY A 409 19.39 11.88 -9.30
C GLY A 409 18.40 12.11 -8.16
N ASN A 410 17.87 13.32 -8.00
CA ASN A 410 16.83 13.60 -7.00
C ASN A 410 15.49 12.93 -7.36
N PRO A 411 14.63 12.58 -6.36
CA PRO A 411 13.28 12.09 -6.63
C PRO A 411 12.38 13.16 -7.25
N VAL A 412 11.36 12.75 -8.03
CA VAL A 412 10.33 13.67 -8.55
C VAL A 412 9.28 13.99 -7.48
N VAL A 413 8.76 12.94 -6.85
CA VAL A 413 7.85 13.00 -5.70
C VAL A 413 8.52 12.36 -4.48
N ALA A 414 8.47 13.04 -3.33
CA ALA A 414 9.04 12.54 -2.09
C ALA A 414 8.03 12.60 -0.93
N LEU A 415 7.70 11.44 -0.36
CA LEU A 415 6.92 11.32 0.88
C LEU A 415 7.89 10.91 1.99
N GLN A 416 8.05 11.75 3.01
CA GLN A 416 9.19 11.66 3.92
C GLN A 416 8.93 12.27 5.29
N TYR A 417 9.90 12.15 6.21
CA TYR A 417 9.94 12.88 7.47
C TYR A 417 8.62 12.82 8.25
N ARG A 418 8.23 11.63 8.72
CA ARG A 418 7.03 11.37 9.54
C ARG A 418 5.67 11.65 8.88
N SER A 419 5.61 12.01 7.59
CA SER A 419 4.33 12.21 6.90
C SER A 419 3.52 10.91 6.85
N GLN A 420 2.21 10.94 7.10
CA GLN A 420 1.42 9.71 7.23
C GLN A 420 0.00 9.84 6.67
N ASN A 421 -0.62 8.70 6.34
CA ASN A 421 -1.99 8.66 5.82
C ASN A 421 -2.14 9.55 4.57
N ILE A 422 -1.40 9.18 3.52
CA ILE A 422 -1.34 9.95 2.27
C ILE A 422 -2.01 9.14 1.16
N THR A 423 -2.94 9.76 0.45
CA THR A 423 -3.58 9.20 -0.74
C THR A 423 -3.14 9.97 -1.97
N ILE A 424 -2.61 9.27 -2.97
CA ILE A 424 -2.33 9.77 -4.31
C ILE A 424 -3.19 8.97 -5.28
N ASN A 425 -4.13 9.62 -5.95
CA ASN A 425 -4.99 9.03 -6.97
C ASN A 425 -4.86 9.81 -8.28
N GLY A 426 -4.65 9.15 -9.41
CA GLY A 426 -4.65 9.86 -10.70
C GLY A 426 -3.39 10.68 -10.94
N ILE A 427 -2.19 10.18 -10.62
CA ILE A 427 -0.92 10.89 -10.87
C ILE A 427 -0.30 10.51 -12.22
N LYS A 428 0.12 11.51 -13.00
CA LYS A 428 0.82 11.33 -14.29
C LYS A 428 2.22 11.95 -14.22
N ILE A 429 3.26 11.16 -14.49
CA ILE A 429 4.67 11.62 -14.43
C ILE A 429 5.36 11.35 -15.76
N ARG A 430 6.02 12.35 -16.33
CA ARG A 430 6.84 12.18 -17.54
C ARG A 430 8.03 13.12 -17.60
N GLY A 431 9.07 12.74 -18.35
CA GLY A 431 10.15 13.65 -18.73
C GLY A 431 11.28 13.81 -17.69
N PHE A 432 11.26 13.13 -16.54
CA PHE A 432 12.31 13.25 -15.53
C PHE A 432 13.47 12.25 -15.75
N LYS A 433 14.03 12.19 -16.96
CA LYS A 433 15.00 11.15 -17.36
C LYS A 433 16.28 11.10 -16.52
N LYS A 434 16.68 12.23 -15.93
CA LYS A 434 17.89 12.35 -15.06
C LYS A 434 17.55 12.45 -13.56
N ALA A 435 16.28 12.24 -13.17
CA ALA A 435 15.91 12.04 -11.78
C ALA A 435 16.32 10.64 -11.30
N GLY A 436 16.36 10.42 -9.99
CA GLY A 436 16.73 9.11 -9.43
C GLY A 436 15.57 8.13 -9.36
N VAL A 437 14.36 8.65 -9.13
CA VAL A 437 13.12 7.88 -8.97
C VAL A 437 11.91 8.79 -9.15
N ASP A 438 10.81 8.28 -9.70
CA ASP A 438 9.59 9.06 -9.86
C ASP A 438 8.87 9.27 -8.51
N ILE A 439 8.59 8.20 -7.75
CA ILE A 439 7.96 8.31 -6.43
C ILE A 439 8.83 7.63 -5.38
N ASN A 440 9.33 8.41 -4.42
CA ASN A 440 10.10 7.91 -3.28
C ASN A 440 9.31 7.96 -1.97
N LEU A 441 9.16 6.82 -1.33
CA LEU A 441 8.61 6.69 0.02
C LEU A 441 9.77 6.49 0.99
N SER A 442 10.15 7.52 1.73
CA SER A 442 11.31 7.46 2.62
C SER A 442 11.02 6.60 3.85
N GLY A 443 11.95 5.68 4.14
CA GLY A 443 11.91 4.78 5.30
C GLY A 443 12.78 5.22 6.46
N GLY A 444 13.10 4.27 7.35
CA GLY A 444 13.91 4.51 8.54
C GLY A 444 13.08 4.84 9.77
N SER A 445 13.71 5.48 10.77
CA SER A 445 13.07 5.81 12.05
C SER A 445 12.02 6.91 11.93
N ASN A 446 12.21 7.88 11.03
CA ASN A 446 11.30 8.98 10.70
C ASN A 446 10.58 8.77 9.35
N LYS A 447 10.26 7.51 9.06
CA LYS A 447 9.59 7.07 7.83
C LYS A 447 8.27 7.79 7.57
N THR A 448 7.84 7.78 6.31
CA THR A 448 6.43 7.93 5.96
C THR A 448 5.67 6.61 6.19
N ASP A 449 4.35 6.63 6.40
CA ASP A 449 3.55 5.39 6.57
C ASP A 449 2.07 5.58 6.17
N TYR A 450 1.33 4.49 6.00
CA TYR A 450 -0.08 4.47 5.55
C TYR A 450 -0.29 5.17 4.21
N ILE A 451 0.39 4.68 3.17
CA ILE A 451 0.42 5.30 1.84
C ILE A 451 -0.46 4.53 0.86
N LYS A 452 -1.27 5.26 0.09
CA LYS A 452 -2.11 4.72 -0.97
C LYS A 452 -1.77 5.43 -2.27
N ILE A 453 -1.22 4.71 -3.24
CA ILE A 453 -0.96 5.20 -4.60
C ILE A 453 -1.84 4.40 -5.55
N SER A 454 -2.68 5.08 -6.32
CA SER A 454 -3.66 4.42 -7.18
C SER A 454 -3.88 5.20 -8.48
N ASN A 455 -4.24 4.49 -9.56
CA ASN A 455 -4.55 5.08 -10.86
C ASN A 455 -3.41 5.99 -11.35
N PHE A 456 -2.21 5.45 -11.52
CA PHE A 456 -1.01 6.24 -11.86
C PHE A 456 -0.41 5.85 -13.20
N ASP A 457 0.11 6.85 -13.93
CA ASP A 457 0.81 6.66 -15.19
C ASP A 457 2.21 7.29 -15.12
N ILE A 458 3.25 6.48 -15.28
CA ILE A 458 4.64 6.94 -15.40
C ILE A 458 5.10 6.66 -16.83
N TYR A 459 5.48 7.70 -17.56
CA TYR A 459 5.79 7.61 -18.99
C TYR A 459 7.12 8.29 -19.32
N LYS A 460 8.11 7.50 -19.76
CA LYS A 460 9.44 7.97 -20.20
C LYS A 460 10.07 8.96 -19.20
N SER A 461 10.17 8.50 -17.95
CA SER A 461 10.59 9.32 -16.82
C SER A 461 11.85 8.74 -16.15
N ALA A 462 11.93 8.74 -14.82
CA ALA A 462 13.10 8.31 -14.07
C ALA A 462 13.43 6.82 -14.32
N PRO A 463 14.71 6.40 -14.12
CA PRO A 463 15.11 5.00 -14.23
C PRO A 463 14.49 4.10 -13.15
N LYS A 464 13.88 4.66 -12.10
CA LYS A 464 13.13 3.92 -11.07
C LYS A 464 11.72 4.47 -10.97
N GLY A 465 10.71 3.62 -11.00
CA GLY A 465 9.31 4.06 -10.87
C GLY A 465 8.97 4.43 -9.43
N ILE A 466 8.66 3.42 -8.60
CA ILE A 466 8.30 3.60 -7.18
C ILE A 466 9.33 2.93 -6.29
N SER A 467 9.90 3.68 -5.35
CA SER A 467 10.84 3.17 -4.34
C SER A 467 10.23 3.24 -2.95
N ILE A 468 10.21 2.11 -2.25
CA ILE A 468 9.72 1.98 -0.87
C ILE A 468 10.93 1.87 0.05
N GLY A 469 10.98 2.69 1.10
CA GLY A 469 12.02 2.65 2.11
C GLY A 469 11.85 1.53 3.14
N GLY A 470 12.90 1.29 3.94
CA GLY A 470 12.87 0.31 5.03
C GLY A 470 11.87 0.68 6.14
N GLY A 471 11.22 -0.31 6.75
CA GLY A 471 10.29 -0.12 7.86
C GLY A 471 8.87 0.31 7.46
N LEU A 472 8.58 0.50 6.17
CA LEU A 472 7.23 0.78 5.65
C LEU A 472 6.45 -0.53 5.50
N TYR A 473 5.32 -0.65 6.19
CA TYR A 473 4.49 -1.87 6.17
C TYR A 473 3.07 -1.63 5.65
N ASN A 474 2.58 -0.38 5.64
CA ASN A 474 1.25 -0.04 5.17
C ASN A 474 1.33 0.77 3.87
N VAL A 475 1.60 0.09 2.76
CA VAL A 475 1.68 0.71 1.43
C VAL A 475 0.79 -0.05 0.45
N ASN A 476 -0.11 0.66 -0.23
CA ASN A 476 -0.99 0.13 -1.26
C ASN A 476 -0.63 0.78 -2.60
N ILE A 477 -0.34 -0.03 -3.62
CA ILE A 477 -0.02 0.38 -4.99
C ILE A 477 -0.99 -0.31 -5.94
N LEU A 478 -1.90 0.46 -6.54
CA LEU A 478 -3.06 -0.09 -7.27
C LEU A 478 -3.18 0.53 -8.66
N ASN A 479 -3.60 -0.24 -9.66
CA ASN A 479 -4.01 0.24 -10.99
C ASN A 479 -3.01 1.22 -11.61
N GLY A 480 -1.80 0.75 -11.94
CA GLY A 480 -0.73 1.62 -12.43
C GLY A 480 -0.09 1.15 -13.72
N THR A 481 0.36 2.09 -14.53
CA THR A 481 1.11 1.84 -15.76
C THR A 481 2.45 2.55 -15.69
N MET A 482 3.57 1.84 -15.92
CA MET A 482 4.90 2.44 -15.97
C MET A 482 5.64 2.02 -17.24
N ILE A 483 5.85 2.94 -18.17
CA ILE A 483 6.52 2.68 -19.44
C ILE A 483 7.75 3.58 -19.54
N THR A 484 8.92 3.01 -19.78
CA THR A 484 10.16 3.75 -19.95
C THR A 484 11.02 3.19 -21.08
N ASP A 485 12.04 3.92 -21.51
CA ASP A 485 12.92 3.47 -22.61
C ASP A 485 14.06 2.58 -22.07
N ASN A 486 14.63 2.89 -20.90
CA ASN A 486 15.80 2.22 -20.29
C ASN A 486 15.73 2.24 -18.75
N GLY A 487 14.65 1.71 -18.20
CA GLY A 487 14.44 1.66 -16.75
C GLY A 487 15.32 0.61 -16.07
N THR A 488 15.67 0.88 -14.82
CA THR A 488 16.38 -0.09 -13.96
C THR A 488 15.41 -0.97 -13.19
N VAL A 489 14.46 -0.37 -12.46
CA VAL A 489 13.44 -1.10 -11.69
C VAL A 489 12.10 -0.36 -11.64
N GLY A 490 10.99 -1.05 -11.93
CA GLY A 490 9.65 -0.46 -11.83
C GLY A 490 9.26 -0.18 -10.37
N ILE A 491 9.10 -1.24 -9.56
CA ILE A 491 8.86 -1.12 -8.11
C ILE A 491 10.04 -1.70 -7.32
N GLN A 492 10.62 -0.92 -6.42
CA GLN A 492 11.66 -1.37 -5.50
C GLN A 492 11.14 -1.37 -4.05
N SER A 493 11.25 -2.50 -3.36
CA SER A 493 10.87 -2.62 -1.94
C SER A 493 11.85 -3.50 -1.16
N PRO A 494 12.39 -3.05 -0.01
CA PRO A 494 13.29 -3.83 0.83
C PRO A 494 12.57 -4.91 1.62
N ASN A 495 11.25 -4.84 1.72
CA ASN A 495 10.39 -5.83 2.36
C ASN A 495 9.28 -6.29 1.40
N ASN A 496 8.48 -7.28 1.83
CA ASN A 496 7.41 -7.86 1.03
C ASN A 496 6.00 -7.46 1.50
N GLN A 497 5.85 -6.37 2.25
CA GLN A 497 4.60 -6.01 2.94
C GLN A 497 3.66 -5.14 2.11
N ALA A 498 4.14 -4.43 1.08
CA ALA A 498 3.29 -3.61 0.23
C ALA A 498 2.22 -4.42 -0.51
N THR A 499 0.97 -3.96 -0.51
CA THR A 499 -0.11 -4.49 -1.34
C THR A 499 0.02 -3.96 -2.76
N ILE A 500 0.03 -4.85 -3.76
CA ILE A 500 0.19 -4.52 -5.17
C ILE A 500 -0.89 -5.23 -5.99
N LEU A 501 -1.67 -4.48 -6.77
CA LEU A 501 -2.74 -5.04 -7.61
C LEU A 501 -2.94 -4.21 -8.89
N GLY A 502 -3.01 -4.87 -10.04
CA GLY A 502 -3.33 -4.22 -11.31
C GLY A 502 -2.24 -3.25 -11.80
N VAL A 503 -0.97 -3.52 -11.49
CA VAL A 503 0.16 -2.67 -11.92
C VAL A 503 0.93 -3.36 -13.03
N GLN A 504 1.26 -2.63 -14.08
CA GLN A 504 2.01 -3.10 -15.24
C GLN A 504 3.24 -2.23 -15.47
N SER A 505 4.31 -2.82 -15.98
CA SER A 505 5.49 -2.08 -16.40
C SER A 505 6.12 -2.60 -17.68
N GLU A 506 6.72 -1.69 -18.44
CA GLU A 506 7.43 -1.97 -19.69
C GLU A 506 8.71 -1.14 -19.78
N GLY A 507 9.76 -1.72 -20.36
CA GLY A 507 11.05 -1.05 -20.59
C GLY A 507 11.94 -0.89 -19.34
N TYR A 508 11.56 -1.51 -18.22
CA TYR A 508 12.44 -1.69 -17.06
C TYR A 508 13.21 -3.01 -17.16
N SER A 509 14.48 -3.01 -16.80
CA SER A 509 15.33 -4.21 -16.70
C SER A 509 14.79 -5.21 -15.68
N VAL A 510 14.11 -4.71 -14.65
CA VAL A 510 13.40 -5.48 -13.63
C VAL A 510 12.03 -4.83 -13.39
N ALA A 511 10.94 -5.57 -13.55
CA ALA A 511 9.60 -5.01 -13.32
C ALA A 511 9.38 -4.68 -11.84
N ALA A 512 9.78 -5.57 -10.94
CA ALA A 512 9.78 -5.33 -9.50
C ALA A 512 10.96 -6.03 -8.80
N SER A 513 11.52 -5.40 -7.76
CA SER A 513 12.51 -5.97 -6.85
C SER A 513 11.98 -5.89 -5.42
N ILE A 514 11.52 -7.02 -4.86
CA ILE A 514 10.85 -7.10 -3.56
C ILE A 514 11.66 -8.00 -2.64
N LYS A 515 12.20 -7.47 -1.54
CA LYS A 515 13.06 -8.19 -0.57
C LYS A 515 14.21 -8.96 -1.26
N GLY A 516 14.84 -8.33 -2.24
CA GLY A 516 15.93 -8.91 -3.04
C GLY A 516 15.50 -9.90 -4.13
N GLN A 517 14.21 -10.25 -4.22
CA GLN A 517 13.68 -11.09 -5.30
C GLN A 517 13.26 -10.23 -6.49
N THR A 518 13.74 -10.56 -7.68
CA THR A 518 13.44 -9.84 -8.92
C THR A 518 12.32 -10.51 -9.70
N TYR A 519 11.42 -9.70 -10.25
CA TYR A 519 10.30 -10.15 -11.06
C TYR A 519 10.36 -9.50 -12.45
N GLN A 520 10.07 -10.28 -13.49
CA GLN A 520 9.96 -9.80 -14.88
C GLN A 520 8.58 -9.20 -15.18
N GLN A 521 7.59 -9.45 -14.32
CA GLN A 521 6.28 -8.82 -14.31
C GLN A 521 5.95 -8.42 -12.88
N ILE A 522 5.20 -7.35 -12.69
CA ILE A 522 4.81 -6.93 -11.34
C ILE A 522 3.84 -7.97 -10.75
N PRO A 523 4.14 -8.57 -9.58
CA PRO A 523 3.29 -9.59 -9.01
C PRO A 523 2.00 -8.99 -8.43
N ILE A 524 0.91 -9.76 -8.43
CA ILE A 524 -0.22 -9.52 -7.54
C ILE A 524 0.23 -9.90 -6.13
N ASN A 525 0.29 -8.93 -5.23
CA ASN A 525 0.73 -9.11 -3.86
C ASN A 525 -0.37 -8.61 -2.91
N LEU A 526 -1.18 -9.52 -2.36
CA LEU A 526 -2.26 -9.20 -1.43
C LEU A 526 -1.87 -9.57 0.01
N LYS A 527 -2.38 -8.84 0.98
CA LYS A 527 -2.14 -9.03 2.42
C LYS A 527 -3.45 -9.26 3.17
N GLY A 528 -3.40 -10.07 4.22
CA GLY A 528 -4.58 -10.44 5.01
C GLY A 528 -5.30 -11.68 4.46
N GLY A 529 -6.32 -12.13 5.21
CA GLY A 529 -7.11 -13.29 4.84
C GLY A 529 -7.92 -13.03 3.57
N ILE A 530 -7.97 -14.00 2.65
CA ILE A 530 -8.59 -13.83 1.34
C ILE A 530 -9.84 -14.70 1.18
N GLN A 531 -10.90 -14.09 0.64
CA GLN A 531 -12.10 -14.78 0.20
C GLN A 531 -12.23 -14.55 -1.30
N LEU A 532 -12.09 -15.62 -2.10
CA LEU A 532 -12.03 -15.54 -3.55
C LEU A 532 -13.04 -16.48 -4.21
N ALA A 533 -13.90 -15.94 -5.07
CA ALA A 533 -14.94 -16.70 -5.78
C ALA A 533 -15.81 -17.56 -4.84
N THR A 534 -16.14 -17.05 -3.65
CA THR A 534 -16.93 -17.74 -2.63
C THR A 534 -18.16 -16.91 -2.28
N THR A 535 -19.31 -17.55 -2.06
CA THR A 535 -20.54 -16.82 -1.66
C THR A 535 -20.60 -16.55 -0.16
N SER A 536 -19.90 -17.36 0.64
CA SER A 536 -19.79 -17.24 2.10
C SER A 536 -18.53 -17.95 2.61
N GLY A 537 -18.29 -17.93 3.93
CA GLY A 537 -17.13 -18.55 4.59
C GLY A 537 -16.31 -17.54 5.38
N PHE A 538 -15.22 -18.00 6.02
CA PHE A 538 -14.44 -17.16 6.93
C PHE A 538 -12.93 -17.39 6.77
N ALA A 539 -12.22 -16.40 6.21
CA ALA A 539 -10.75 -16.37 6.23
C ALA A 539 -10.27 -15.77 7.57
N VAL A 540 -10.36 -16.57 8.64
CA VAL A 540 -10.19 -16.12 10.04
C VAL A 540 -8.79 -15.58 10.36
N ASN A 541 -7.75 -16.10 9.70
CA ASN A 541 -6.36 -15.66 9.91
C ASN A 541 -5.88 -14.82 8.71
N GLN A 542 -4.96 -13.88 8.96
CA GLN A 542 -4.31 -13.06 7.92
C GLN A 542 -3.57 -13.88 6.85
N THR A 543 -3.28 -15.16 7.10
CA THR A 543 -2.67 -16.08 6.12
C THR A 543 -3.62 -17.15 5.61
N SER A 544 -4.93 -17.02 5.86
CA SER A 544 -5.94 -18.00 5.45
C SER A 544 -6.64 -17.61 4.14
N ALA A 545 -7.17 -18.61 3.43
CA ALA A 545 -7.87 -18.42 2.18
C ALA A 545 -9.13 -19.30 2.12
N VAL A 546 -10.24 -18.73 1.64
CA VAL A 546 -11.44 -19.47 1.22
C VAL A 546 -11.62 -19.24 -0.28
N ILE A 547 -11.58 -20.32 -1.06
CA ILE A 547 -11.57 -20.27 -2.52
C ILE A 547 -12.65 -21.19 -3.08
N ALA A 548 -13.48 -20.70 -3.99
CA ALA A 548 -14.46 -21.49 -4.75
C ALA A 548 -15.42 -22.30 -3.86
N GLY A 549 -16.02 -21.65 -2.86
CA GLY A 549 -16.80 -22.30 -1.82
C GLY A 549 -18.19 -21.68 -1.57
N THR A 550 -19.02 -22.40 -0.82
CA THR A 550 -20.34 -21.96 -0.32
C THR A 550 -20.57 -22.53 1.08
N GLY A 551 -21.39 -21.89 1.91
CA GLY A 551 -21.65 -22.26 3.31
C GLY A 551 -20.62 -21.71 4.31
N ASP A 552 -20.69 -22.18 5.55
CA ASP A 552 -19.85 -21.72 6.67
C ASP A 552 -18.45 -22.36 6.66
N ILE A 553 -17.73 -22.23 5.54
CA ILE A 553 -16.41 -22.84 5.35
C ILE A 553 -15.41 -22.25 6.35
N THR A 554 -14.85 -23.12 7.21
CA THR A 554 -13.81 -22.76 8.17
C THR A 554 -12.81 -23.89 8.32
N ALA A 555 -11.54 -23.66 7.95
CA ALA A 555 -10.41 -24.46 8.42
C ALA A 555 -9.82 -23.77 9.65
N ARG A 556 -9.92 -24.39 10.83
CA ARG A 556 -9.37 -23.83 12.09
C ARG A 556 -8.01 -24.46 12.36
N GLY A 557 -7.12 -23.71 13.01
CA GLY A 557 -5.76 -24.16 13.33
C GLY A 557 -4.72 -23.85 12.24
N GLU A 558 -3.44 -24.03 12.57
CA GLU A 558 -2.34 -23.68 11.68
C GLU A 558 -2.04 -24.80 10.68
N ARG A 559 -1.76 -24.46 9.41
CA ARG A 559 -1.31 -25.43 8.37
C ARG A 559 -2.36 -26.52 8.08
N ASN A 560 -3.64 -26.14 8.06
CA ASN A 560 -4.75 -27.06 7.79
C ASN A 560 -5.39 -26.78 6.43
N ALA A 561 -5.97 -27.81 5.81
CA ALA A 561 -6.65 -27.71 4.53
C ALA A 561 -7.93 -28.56 4.51
N VAL A 562 -9.01 -27.98 3.98
CA VAL A 562 -10.25 -28.67 3.65
C VAL A 562 -10.50 -28.48 2.16
N ILE A 563 -10.45 -29.55 1.38
CA ILE A 563 -10.47 -29.50 -0.09
C ILE A 563 -11.59 -30.39 -0.64
N SER A 564 -12.44 -29.82 -1.49
CA SER A 564 -13.55 -30.53 -2.15
C SER A 564 -14.47 -31.28 -1.17
N SER A 565 -14.73 -30.68 -0.01
CA SER A 565 -15.51 -31.28 1.06
C SER A 565 -16.80 -30.51 1.32
N SER A 566 -17.81 -31.20 1.84
CA SER A 566 -19.16 -30.68 2.11
C SER A 566 -19.63 -31.01 3.52
N GLY A 567 -20.88 -30.66 3.84
CA GLY A 567 -21.55 -31.09 5.07
C GLY A 567 -20.99 -30.47 6.35
N GLY A 568 -20.31 -29.32 6.29
CA GLY A 568 -19.75 -28.67 7.47
C GLY A 568 -18.43 -29.26 7.96
N SER A 569 -17.69 -29.95 7.08
CA SER A 569 -16.38 -30.53 7.41
C SER A 569 -15.42 -29.51 8.03
N SER A 570 -14.70 -29.90 9.07
CA SER A 570 -13.85 -28.98 9.86
C SER A 570 -12.57 -29.62 10.37
N THR A 571 -11.55 -28.79 10.58
CA THR A 571 -10.25 -29.20 11.13
C THR A 571 -9.92 -28.44 12.41
N GLU A 572 -9.21 -29.10 13.33
CA GLU A 572 -8.57 -28.53 14.51
C GLU A 572 -7.10 -29.00 14.61
N GLY A 573 -6.30 -28.36 15.47
CA GLY A 573 -4.88 -28.66 15.63
C GLY A 573 -4.03 -28.14 14.47
N SER A 574 -3.00 -28.90 14.05
CA SER A 574 -2.11 -28.49 12.95
C SER A 574 -1.80 -29.63 11.98
N ARG A 575 -1.39 -29.32 10.74
CA ARG A 575 -1.05 -30.31 9.71
C ARG A 575 -2.21 -31.27 9.43
N ALA A 576 -3.44 -30.74 9.37
CA ALA A 576 -4.66 -31.51 9.15
C ALA A 576 -5.17 -31.36 7.71
N LEU A 577 -5.61 -32.45 7.09
CA LEU A 577 -6.19 -32.47 5.75
C LEU A 577 -7.52 -33.25 5.73
N ILE A 578 -8.56 -32.64 5.17
CA ILE A 578 -9.80 -33.33 4.80
C ILE A 578 -10.01 -33.14 3.30
N ALA A 579 -10.02 -34.24 2.55
CA ALA A 579 -10.19 -34.22 1.10
C ALA A 579 -11.38 -35.07 0.64
N SER A 580 -12.16 -34.52 -0.30
CA SER A 580 -13.27 -35.24 -0.98
C SER A 580 -14.25 -35.91 -0.01
N SER A 581 -14.64 -35.21 1.06
CA SER A 581 -15.41 -35.81 2.16
C SER A 581 -16.67 -35.01 2.51
N ASN A 582 -17.68 -35.67 3.08
CA ASN A 582 -18.93 -35.05 3.52
C ASN A 582 -19.08 -35.17 5.04
N ASN A 583 -19.28 -34.04 5.73
CA ASN A 583 -19.47 -34.01 7.19
C ASN A 583 -18.38 -34.80 7.95
N ALA A 584 -17.12 -34.51 7.62
CA ALA A 584 -15.94 -35.13 8.22
C ALA A 584 -15.21 -34.14 9.13
N HIS A 585 -14.74 -34.60 10.29
CA HIS A 585 -14.16 -33.71 11.29
C HIS A 585 -12.85 -34.24 11.85
N ILE A 586 -11.85 -33.37 11.92
CA ILE A 586 -10.62 -33.61 12.69
C ILE A 586 -10.72 -32.76 13.97
N LYS A 587 -10.67 -33.40 15.14
CA LYS A 587 -10.87 -32.76 16.45
C LYS A 587 -9.66 -32.87 17.36
N GLY A 588 -9.50 -31.92 18.28
CA GLY A 588 -8.42 -31.92 19.27
C GLY A 588 -7.14 -31.24 18.77
N ASN A 589 -6.24 -30.94 19.71
CA ASN A 589 -5.05 -30.12 19.48
C ASN A 589 -3.80 -30.94 19.05
N HIS A 590 -4.00 -32.00 18.28
CA HIS A 590 -2.89 -32.83 17.78
C HIS A 590 -2.48 -32.48 16.34
N VAL A 591 -1.48 -33.20 15.84
CA VAL A 591 -0.83 -32.92 14.55
C VAL A 591 -0.95 -34.07 13.56
N SER A 592 -0.81 -33.77 12.27
CA SER A 592 -0.58 -34.74 11.20
C SER A 592 -1.72 -35.75 11.03
N ARG A 593 -2.89 -35.27 10.61
CA ARG A 593 -4.12 -36.08 10.52
C ARG A 593 -4.79 -35.89 9.17
N THR A 594 -5.19 -36.99 8.54
CA THR A 594 -5.76 -36.94 7.20
C THR A 594 -7.03 -37.78 7.09
N ILE A 595 -8.11 -37.18 6.58
CA ILE A 595 -9.34 -37.88 6.17
C ILE A 595 -9.47 -37.82 4.66
N LEU A 596 -9.68 -38.99 4.02
CA LEU A 596 -9.84 -39.11 2.57
C LEU A 596 -11.17 -39.79 2.22
N SER A 597 -11.88 -39.26 1.22
CA SER A 597 -13.02 -39.92 0.56
C SER A 597 -14.04 -40.51 1.54
N SER A 598 -14.48 -39.70 2.51
CA SER A 598 -15.22 -40.17 3.67
C SER A 598 -16.52 -39.43 3.90
N GLU A 599 -17.41 -40.03 4.69
CA GLU A 599 -18.64 -39.40 5.11
C GLU A 599 -18.96 -39.70 6.57
N ASN A 600 -19.36 -38.68 7.33
CA ASN A 600 -19.78 -38.79 8.73
C ASN A 600 -18.75 -39.50 9.61
N ILE A 601 -17.50 -39.03 9.62
CA ILE A 601 -16.44 -39.59 10.48
C ILE A 601 -15.73 -38.49 11.27
N ILE A 602 -15.20 -38.86 12.44
CA ILE A 602 -14.37 -38.02 13.30
C ILE A 602 -13.00 -38.71 13.47
N LEU A 603 -11.90 -37.96 13.32
CA LEU A 603 -10.54 -38.43 13.51
C LEU A 603 -9.84 -37.57 14.59
N GLU A 604 -9.30 -38.20 15.61
CA GLU A 604 -8.64 -37.52 16.74
C GLU A 604 -7.16 -37.89 16.84
N GLU A 605 -6.82 -39.11 16.42
CA GLU A 605 -5.54 -39.77 16.62
C GLU A 605 -4.43 -39.13 15.76
N PRO A 606 -3.29 -38.68 16.34
CA PRO A 606 -2.20 -38.07 15.60
C PRO A 606 -1.51 -39.06 14.65
N TYR A 607 -0.84 -38.54 13.62
CA TYR A 607 -0.06 -39.31 12.64
C TYR A 607 -0.85 -40.42 11.93
N THR A 608 -2.13 -40.17 11.68
CA THR A 608 -3.04 -41.13 11.04
C THR A 608 -3.57 -40.64 9.70
N VAL A 609 -3.82 -41.61 8.82
CA VAL A 609 -4.66 -41.43 7.64
C VAL A 609 -5.85 -42.38 7.78
N ALA A 610 -7.06 -41.85 7.67
CA ALA A 610 -8.28 -42.64 7.86
C ALA A 610 -9.29 -42.38 6.75
N GLY A 611 -10.18 -43.36 6.56
CA GLY A 611 -11.38 -43.15 5.79
C GLY A 611 -12.51 -44.12 6.09
N GLY A 612 -13.72 -43.75 5.67
CA GLY A 612 -14.92 -44.55 5.90
C GLY A 612 -16.22 -43.81 5.64
N HIS A 613 -17.33 -44.55 5.77
CA HIS A 613 -18.69 -44.06 5.62
C HIS A 613 -19.48 -44.40 6.89
N GLN A 614 -20.05 -43.37 7.53
CA GLN A 614 -20.73 -43.40 8.85
C GLN A 614 -19.84 -43.76 10.06
N SER A 615 -18.62 -44.23 9.81
CA SER A 615 -17.61 -44.62 10.81
C SER A 615 -16.28 -44.84 10.09
N ILE A 616 -15.16 -44.75 10.81
CA ILE A 616 -13.84 -45.13 10.28
C ILE A 616 -13.90 -46.62 9.86
N LYS A 617 -13.55 -46.92 8.60
CA LYS A 617 -13.50 -48.28 8.05
C LYS A 617 -12.09 -48.77 7.82
N TRP A 618 -11.16 -47.85 7.66
CA TRP A 618 -9.74 -48.15 7.63
C TRP A 618 -8.96 -47.00 8.27
N LEU A 619 -7.85 -47.33 8.93
CA LEU A 619 -6.95 -46.39 9.56
C LEU A 619 -5.51 -46.90 9.43
N LEU A 620 -4.62 -46.03 8.99
CA LEU A 620 -3.19 -46.25 8.91
C LEU A 620 -2.51 -45.40 9.98
N ASP A 621 -1.90 -46.04 10.97
CA ASP A 621 -1.17 -45.41 12.08
C ASP A 621 0.32 -45.39 11.76
N SER A 622 0.86 -44.20 11.50
CA SER A 622 2.27 -44.03 11.14
C SER A 622 3.21 -44.10 12.34
N VAL A 623 2.71 -43.89 13.57
CA VAL A 623 3.53 -44.02 14.80
C VAL A 623 3.92 -45.47 15.01
N ARG A 624 2.96 -46.39 14.80
CA ARG A 624 3.15 -47.81 15.08
C ARG A 624 3.38 -48.66 13.84
N GLY A 625 3.13 -48.11 12.64
CA GLY A 625 3.15 -48.87 11.39
C GLY A 625 1.97 -49.83 11.25
N ASN A 626 0.84 -49.54 11.91
CA ASN A 626 -0.32 -50.43 11.95
C ASN A 626 -1.37 -50.03 10.90
N GLY A 627 -1.96 -51.02 10.24
CA GLY A 627 -3.15 -50.86 9.40
C GLY A 627 -4.34 -51.59 10.01
N THR A 628 -5.41 -50.87 10.31
CA THR A 628 -6.65 -51.43 10.84
C THR A 628 -7.74 -51.36 9.77
N PHE A 629 -8.41 -52.48 9.49
CA PHE A 629 -9.48 -52.56 8.50
C PHE A 629 -10.71 -53.22 9.12
N ALA A 630 -11.88 -52.58 8.97
CA ALA A 630 -13.15 -53.13 9.44
C ALA A 630 -13.68 -54.25 8.53
N GLY A 631 -13.15 -54.36 7.31
CA GLY A 631 -13.50 -55.37 6.31
C GLY A 631 -12.30 -56.24 5.91
N ALA A 632 -12.51 -57.11 4.92
CA ALA A 632 -11.47 -58.00 4.43
C ALA A 632 -10.43 -57.28 3.57
N ILE A 633 -9.17 -57.69 3.70
CA ILE A 633 -8.12 -57.45 2.70
C ILE A 633 -8.19 -58.61 1.72
N SER A 634 -8.25 -58.34 0.42
CA SER A 634 -8.38 -59.38 -0.62
C SER A 634 -7.24 -59.32 -1.61
N SER A 635 -6.85 -60.49 -2.14
CA SER A 635 -5.82 -60.66 -3.16
C SER A 635 -6.27 -61.71 -4.18
N SER A 636 -5.81 -61.58 -5.42
CA SER A 636 -6.00 -62.61 -6.47
C SER A 636 -5.08 -63.82 -6.26
N LEU A 637 -4.03 -63.65 -5.45
CA LEU A 637 -3.18 -64.73 -4.96
C LEU A 637 -3.89 -65.51 -3.85
N GLY A 638 -3.40 -66.71 -3.56
CA GLY A 638 -3.97 -67.58 -2.54
C GLY A 638 -2.99 -67.90 -1.42
N GLY A 639 -3.52 -68.15 -0.23
CA GLY A 639 -2.75 -68.71 0.89
C GLY A 639 -1.87 -67.73 1.65
N TYR A 640 -1.33 -68.24 2.75
CA TYR A 640 -0.42 -67.56 3.65
C TYR A 640 0.95 -68.22 3.56
N GLY A 641 2.00 -67.40 3.53
CA GLY A 641 3.36 -67.87 3.64
C GLY A 641 4.19 -67.03 4.59
N GLU A 642 5.34 -67.57 4.96
CA GLU A 642 6.26 -66.94 5.91
C GLU A 642 7.70 -67.18 5.44
N TYR A 643 8.58 -66.24 5.74
CA TYR A 643 10.00 -66.35 5.40
C TYR A 643 10.72 -67.34 6.33
N PHE A 644 11.41 -68.33 5.73
CA PHE A 644 12.31 -69.25 6.42
C PHE A 644 13.70 -69.24 5.78
N GLU A 645 14.73 -69.44 6.61
CA GLU A 645 16.11 -69.52 6.16
C GLU A 645 16.47 -70.97 5.77
N SER A 646 17.18 -71.15 4.66
CA SER A 646 17.68 -72.45 4.21
C SER A 646 18.86 -72.92 5.06
N SER A 647 18.90 -74.22 5.36
CA SER A 647 19.98 -74.85 6.15
C SER A 647 21.34 -74.77 5.47
N THR A 648 21.36 -74.67 4.14
CA THR A 648 22.58 -74.60 3.31
C THR A 648 23.01 -73.16 2.99
N GLY A 649 22.18 -72.16 3.29
CA GLY A 649 22.40 -70.78 2.85
C GLY A 649 22.23 -70.56 1.33
N GLN A 650 21.58 -71.50 0.64
CA GLN A 650 21.40 -71.49 -0.81
C GLN A 650 19.92 -71.47 -1.20
N LEU A 651 19.66 -71.02 -2.42
CA LEU A 651 18.33 -71.01 -3.01
C LEU A 651 17.74 -72.44 -3.13
N ILE A 652 16.56 -72.65 -2.57
CA ILE A 652 15.69 -73.80 -2.77
C ILE A 652 14.60 -73.39 -3.76
N HIS A 653 14.49 -74.10 -4.87
CA HIS A 653 13.60 -73.68 -5.94
C HIS A 653 12.10 -73.82 -5.59
N THR A 654 11.29 -72.94 -6.17
CA THR A 654 9.82 -72.89 -6.04
C THR A 654 9.14 -74.22 -6.35
N GLY A 655 8.15 -74.56 -5.52
CA GLY A 655 7.39 -75.80 -5.58
C GLY A 655 8.03 -76.97 -4.85
N THR A 656 9.19 -76.79 -4.22
CA THR A 656 9.86 -77.81 -3.40
C THR A 656 9.19 -77.91 -2.04
N ILE A 657 8.78 -79.12 -1.64
CA ILE A 657 8.26 -79.42 -0.31
C ILE A 657 9.44 -79.39 0.68
N VAL A 658 9.30 -78.63 1.75
CA VAL A 658 10.36 -78.46 2.76
C VAL A 658 9.95 -78.95 4.13
N THR A 659 10.94 -79.30 4.93
CA THR A 659 10.84 -79.71 6.33
C THR A 659 11.82 -78.89 7.19
N LEU A 660 11.70 -79.02 8.51
CA LEU A 660 12.62 -78.38 9.46
C LEU A 660 13.83 -79.27 9.73
N ARG A 661 15.00 -78.64 9.76
CA ARG A 661 16.26 -79.20 10.28
C ARG A 661 16.81 -78.20 11.29
N GLY A 662 16.48 -78.41 12.56
CA GLY A 662 16.59 -77.35 13.56
C GLY A 662 15.62 -76.21 13.24
N GLU A 663 16.11 -74.97 13.18
CA GLU A 663 15.31 -73.77 12.89
C GLU A 663 15.23 -73.43 11.38
N LYS A 664 15.98 -74.15 10.54
CA LYS A 664 16.13 -73.87 9.11
C LYS A 664 15.39 -74.89 8.25
N ILE A 665 15.15 -74.56 6.99
CA ILE A 665 14.47 -75.41 6.02
C ILE A 665 15.42 -76.20 5.12
N ALA A 666 15.01 -77.40 4.73
CA ALA A 666 15.63 -78.24 3.72
C ALA A 666 14.55 -79.01 2.94
N PRO A 667 14.83 -79.53 1.72
CA PRO A 667 13.91 -80.42 1.02
C PRO A 667 13.47 -81.60 1.91
N ALA A 668 12.17 -81.91 1.90
CA ALA A 668 11.59 -82.96 2.73
C ALA A 668 11.74 -84.36 2.09
N ASP A 669 12.09 -85.37 2.87
CA ASP A 669 12.16 -86.78 2.46
C ASP A 669 10.96 -87.59 2.96
N ALA A 670 10.89 -88.85 2.53
CA ALA A 670 9.80 -89.75 2.89
C ALA A 670 9.75 -89.96 4.42
N GLY A 671 8.60 -89.65 5.02
CA GLY A 671 8.39 -89.73 6.47
C GLY A 671 8.72 -88.45 7.24
N ASP A 672 9.29 -87.42 6.60
CA ASP A 672 9.47 -86.11 7.23
C ASP A 672 8.13 -85.37 7.44
N TYR A 673 8.15 -84.46 8.42
CA TYR A 673 7.09 -83.46 8.56
C TYR A 673 7.15 -82.46 7.39
N MET A 674 6.11 -82.41 6.57
CA MET A 674 5.98 -81.42 5.50
C MET A 674 5.54 -80.07 6.10
N LEU A 675 6.49 -79.17 6.32
CA LEU A 675 6.24 -77.84 6.86
C LEU A 675 5.41 -76.98 5.90
N GLY A 676 5.79 -76.99 4.63
CA GLY A 676 5.22 -76.14 3.59
C GLY A 676 5.99 -76.26 2.29
N VAL A 677 5.64 -75.44 1.30
CA VAL A 677 6.27 -75.47 -0.02
C VAL A 677 6.88 -74.12 -0.35
N ILE A 678 8.06 -74.08 -0.99
CA ILE A 678 8.60 -72.80 -1.48
C ILE A 678 7.60 -72.19 -2.47
N SER A 679 7.12 -70.99 -2.17
CA SER A 679 5.97 -70.36 -2.83
C SER A 679 6.28 -68.95 -3.31
N GLU A 680 5.99 -68.67 -4.59
CA GLU A 680 6.05 -67.34 -5.18
C GLU A 680 4.68 -66.64 -5.22
N THR A 681 3.61 -67.34 -4.81
CA THR A 681 2.23 -66.90 -5.03
C THR A 681 1.42 -66.79 -3.73
N SER A 682 2.09 -66.61 -2.59
CA SER A 682 1.43 -66.42 -1.29
C SER A 682 0.79 -65.03 -1.23
N ALA A 683 -0.50 -64.96 -0.86
CA ALA A 683 -1.23 -63.70 -0.80
C ALA A 683 -0.82 -62.81 0.37
N PHE A 684 -0.56 -63.43 1.52
CA PHE A 684 -0.12 -62.76 2.74
C PHE A 684 1.20 -63.36 3.17
N ILE A 685 2.22 -62.51 3.35
CA ILE A 685 3.58 -62.92 3.68
C ILE A 685 3.99 -62.26 4.99
N SER A 686 4.38 -63.07 5.98
CA SER A 686 4.94 -62.60 7.25
C SER A 686 6.46 -62.78 7.30
N GLY A 687 7.09 -62.17 8.31
CA GLY A 687 8.52 -62.34 8.57
C GLY A 687 9.43 -61.73 7.51
N ALA A 688 8.98 -60.79 6.69
CA ALA A 688 9.78 -60.23 5.59
C ALA A 688 10.94 -59.31 6.05
N SER A 689 10.81 -58.69 7.23
CA SER A 689 11.76 -57.70 7.75
C SER A 689 12.14 -56.66 6.68
N SER A 690 11.13 -56.09 6.02
CA SER A 690 11.30 -55.33 4.79
C SER A 690 12.01 -53.98 4.96
N PHE A 691 11.89 -53.36 6.13
CA PHE A 691 12.33 -51.98 6.35
C PHE A 691 13.63 -51.87 7.14
N VAL A 692 13.80 -52.73 8.14
CA VAL A 692 14.87 -52.65 9.13
C VAL A 692 15.30 -54.06 9.50
N TRP A 693 16.52 -54.20 10.03
CA TRP A 693 16.97 -55.46 10.59
C TRP A 693 16.01 -55.97 11.67
N GLN A 694 15.68 -57.27 11.62
CA GLN A 694 14.69 -57.86 12.53
C GLN A 694 15.01 -57.69 14.03
N GLY A 695 16.29 -57.56 14.37
CA GLY A 695 16.78 -57.43 15.75
C GLY A 695 16.96 -55.98 16.20
N ARG A 696 16.49 -55.00 15.41
CA ARG A 696 16.65 -53.57 15.73
C ARG A 696 16.10 -53.19 17.11
N TYR A 697 15.03 -53.84 17.54
CA TYR A 697 14.38 -53.60 18.82
C TYR A 697 14.46 -54.83 19.71
N LEU A 698 14.57 -54.60 21.02
CA LEU A 698 14.54 -55.67 22.01
C LEU A 698 13.14 -56.31 22.06
N THR A 699 13.13 -57.63 22.12
CA THR A 699 11.93 -58.44 22.34
C THR A 699 12.02 -59.17 23.67
N ASN A 700 10.86 -59.50 24.24
CA ASN A 700 10.78 -60.41 25.38
C ASN A 700 11.02 -61.87 24.94
N GLU A 701 10.96 -62.79 25.89
CA GLU A 701 11.18 -64.23 25.66
C GLU A 701 10.16 -64.88 24.70
N PHE A 702 9.07 -64.20 24.36
CA PHE A 702 8.03 -64.65 23.41
C PHE A 702 8.07 -63.90 22.07
N GLY A 703 9.09 -63.05 21.83
CA GLY A 703 9.24 -62.29 20.58
C GLY A 703 8.44 -60.99 20.48
N GLY A 704 7.70 -60.62 21.53
CA GLY A 704 6.98 -59.34 21.59
C GLY A 704 7.91 -58.18 21.97
N PHE A 705 7.75 -57.01 21.34
CA PHE A 705 8.61 -55.86 21.65
C PHE A 705 8.55 -55.45 23.12
N ILE A 706 9.73 -55.17 23.69
CA ILE A 706 9.87 -54.46 24.96
C ILE A 706 9.77 -52.97 24.67
N TYR A 707 8.93 -52.26 25.42
CA TYR A 707 8.73 -50.84 25.24
C TYR A 707 9.33 -50.04 26.39
N GLU A 708 9.74 -48.83 26.11
CA GLU A 708 10.11 -47.82 27.09
C GLU A 708 9.33 -46.53 26.88
N MET A 709 9.22 -45.72 27.93
CA MET A 709 8.61 -44.40 27.85
C MET A 709 9.73 -43.39 27.59
N VAL A 710 9.65 -42.69 26.47
CA VAL A 710 10.57 -41.60 26.12
C VAL A 710 9.78 -40.30 26.05
N THR A 711 10.41 -39.18 26.41
CA THR A 711 9.82 -37.86 26.19
C THR A 711 9.99 -37.51 24.72
N ASP A 712 8.88 -37.28 24.03
CA ASP A 712 8.89 -36.77 22.66
C ASP A 712 9.41 -35.32 22.68
N GLU A 713 10.49 -35.04 21.93
CA GLU A 713 11.12 -33.72 21.93
C GLU A 713 10.23 -32.64 21.27
N GLU A 714 9.27 -33.02 20.42
CA GLU A 714 8.39 -32.09 19.71
C GLU A 714 7.14 -31.73 20.52
N SER A 715 6.55 -32.70 21.23
CA SER A 715 5.32 -32.53 22.02
C SER A 715 5.55 -32.35 23.52
N GLY A 716 6.70 -32.79 24.05
CA GLY A 716 6.96 -32.87 25.49
C GLY A 716 6.19 -33.98 26.21
N GLU A 717 5.42 -34.80 25.49
CA GLU A 717 4.64 -35.90 26.05
C GLU A 717 5.48 -37.17 26.23
N LEU A 718 5.12 -37.99 27.21
CA LEU A 718 5.70 -39.33 27.36
C LEU A 718 5.06 -40.30 26.36
N ILE A 719 5.83 -40.72 25.37
CA ILE A 719 5.41 -41.68 24.34
C ILE A 719 6.03 -43.06 24.58
N ARG A 720 5.28 -44.10 24.22
CA ARG A 720 5.70 -45.49 24.37
C ARG A 720 6.33 -45.99 23.06
N VAL A 721 7.63 -46.24 23.06
CA VAL A 721 8.39 -46.69 21.88
C VAL A 721 9.05 -48.04 22.10
N PRO A 722 9.28 -48.86 21.05
CA PRO A 722 10.07 -50.07 21.17
C PRO A 722 11.50 -49.76 21.59
N LYS A 723 12.00 -50.44 22.62
CA LYS A 723 13.35 -50.23 23.16
C LYS A 723 14.39 -50.72 22.16
N GLN A 724 15.37 -49.87 21.85
CA GLN A 724 16.42 -50.20 20.87
C GLN A 724 17.33 -51.31 21.40
N ASN A 725 17.72 -52.23 20.51
CA ASN A 725 18.70 -53.26 20.83
C ASN A 725 20.12 -52.64 20.90
N PRO A 726 20.89 -52.83 21.99
CA PRO A 726 22.28 -52.36 22.07
C PRO A 726 23.20 -52.88 20.95
N ASP A 727 22.88 -54.04 20.37
CA ASP A 727 23.63 -54.63 19.25
C ASP A 727 23.25 -54.03 17.89
N TYR A 728 22.25 -53.14 17.84
CA TYR A 728 21.87 -52.45 16.62
C TYR A 728 22.94 -51.43 16.21
N ASP A 729 23.53 -51.67 15.03
CA ASP A 729 24.53 -50.80 14.43
C ASP A 729 23.94 -50.01 13.25
N THR A 730 23.93 -48.69 13.38
CA THR A 730 23.41 -47.78 12.34
C THR A 730 24.24 -47.80 11.06
N ALA A 731 25.53 -48.12 11.12
CA ALA A 731 26.38 -48.23 9.94
C ALA A 731 26.05 -49.49 9.11
N LEU A 732 25.66 -50.58 9.77
CA LEU A 732 25.21 -51.80 9.09
C LEU A 732 23.80 -51.65 8.50
N GLU A 733 22.90 -50.91 9.18
CA GLU A 733 21.56 -50.62 8.66
C GLU A 733 21.59 -49.89 7.31
N ALA A 734 22.58 -49.02 7.08
CA ALA A 734 22.74 -48.30 5.81
C ALA A 734 22.92 -49.21 4.58
N ASN A 735 23.40 -50.44 4.79
CA ASN A 735 23.57 -51.47 3.75
C ASN A 735 22.66 -52.69 3.99
N TYR A 736 21.57 -52.53 4.74
CA TYR A 736 20.66 -53.63 5.06
C TYR A 736 19.94 -54.15 3.81
N HIS A 737 20.07 -55.45 3.55
CA HIS A 737 19.25 -56.18 2.59
C HIS A 737 18.11 -56.91 3.30
N SER A 738 16.87 -56.63 2.89
CA SER A 738 15.70 -57.36 3.39
C SER A 738 15.80 -58.86 3.07
N ARG A 739 15.02 -59.67 3.77
CA ARG A 739 14.98 -61.13 3.52
C ARG A 739 14.60 -61.45 2.07
N ALA A 740 13.75 -60.63 1.46
CA ALA A 740 13.35 -60.79 0.06
C ALA A 740 14.53 -60.65 -0.94
N ALA A 741 15.62 -59.99 -0.56
CA ALA A 741 16.79 -59.74 -1.42
C ALA A 741 17.96 -60.72 -1.16
N ARG A 742 17.73 -61.77 -0.35
CA ARG A 742 18.78 -62.68 0.15
C ARG A 742 18.43 -64.12 -0.22
N ASP A 743 19.32 -64.80 -0.96
CA ASP A 743 19.07 -66.13 -1.54
C ASP A 743 18.82 -67.23 -0.50
N GLU A 744 19.28 -67.06 0.74
CA GLU A 744 19.04 -68.03 1.79
C GLU A 744 17.63 -67.96 2.37
N TRP A 745 16.87 -66.89 2.14
CA TRP A 745 15.52 -66.67 2.69
C TRP A 745 14.43 -66.98 1.67
N HIS A 746 13.44 -67.78 2.08
CA HIS A 746 12.41 -68.30 1.19
C HIS A 746 11.02 -68.09 1.77
N VAL A 747 10.07 -67.66 0.95
CA VAL A 747 8.66 -67.70 1.32
C VAL A 747 8.17 -69.14 1.25
N VAL A 748 7.83 -69.72 2.39
CA VAL A 748 7.22 -71.04 2.50
C VAL A 748 5.72 -70.86 2.58
N GLY A 749 4.97 -71.37 1.60
CA GLY A 749 3.52 -71.46 1.61
C GLY A 749 3.07 -72.51 2.63
N LEU A 750 2.45 -72.05 3.70
CA LEU A 750 2.09 -72.86 4.87
C LEU A 750 0.63 -73.29 4.85
N VAL A 751 -0.27 -72.44 4.33
CA VAL A 751 -1.71 -72.71 4.30
C VAL A 751 -2.32 -72.11 3.05
N GLY A 752 -3.19 -72.86 2.36
CA GLY A 752 -3.92 -72.38 1.20
C GLY A 752 -3.61 -73.18 -0.05
N LYS A 753 -3.70 -72.54 -1.23
CA LYS A 753 -3.49 -73.20 -2.52
C LYS A 753 -2.11 -72.84 -3.05
N HIS A 754 -1.19 -73.80 -3.04
CA HIS A 754 0.18 -73.59 -3.49
C HIS A 754 0.57 -74.58 -4.58
N TYR A 755 1.52 -74.18 -5.42
CA TYR A 755 2.06 -75.04 -6.47
C TYR A 755 3.16 -75.92 -5.90
N VAL A 756 3.08 -77.22 -6.19
CA VAL A 756 4.01 -78.24 -5.69
C VAL A 756 4.57 -79.00 -6.87
N ARG A 757 5.88 -79.25 -6.86
CA ARG A 757 6.54 -80.16 -7.79
C ARG A 757 6.15 -81.59 -7.43
N ILE A 758 5.72 -82.38 -8.40
CA ILE A 758 5.23 -83.76 -8.19
C ILE A 758 5.92 -84.74 -9.12
N ASP A 759 5.99 -86.00 -8.73
CA ASP A 759 6.46 -87.09 -9.60
C ASP A 759 5.33 -87.66 -10.47
N GLU A 760 5.64 -88.65 -11.29
CA GLU A 760 4.71 -89.32 -12.19
C GLU A 760 3.62 -90.14 -11.49
N THR A 761 3.73 -90.40 -10.17
CA THR A 761 2.78 -91.22 -9.42
C THR A 761 1.53 -90.45 -9.00
N VAL A 762 1.58 -89.12 -9.03
CA VAL A 762 0.55 -88.24 -8.50
C VAL A 762 -0.56 -87.96 -9.53
N SER A 763 -1.80 -88.16 -9.12
CA SER A 763 -3.00 -87.80 -9.87
C SER A 763 -3.89 -86.80 -9.11
N GLN A 764 -4.81 -86.15 -9.83
CA GLN A 764 -5.81 -85.27 -9.23
C GLN A 764 -6.57 -85.99 -8.10
N GLY A 765 -6.73 -85.32 -6.96
CA GLY A 765 -7.42 -85.85 -5.78
C GLY A 765 -6.56 -86.71 -4.85
N ASN A 766 -5.31 -87.02 -5.22
CA ASN A 766 -4.39 -87.77 -4.37
C ASN A 766 -3.86 -86.93 -3.19
N TYR A 767 -3.42 -87.62 -2.15
CA TYR A 767 -2.62 -87.04 -1.08
C TYR A 767 -1.14 -87.10 -1.47
N LEU A 768 -0.35 -86.17 -0.92
CA LEU A 768 1.09 -86.11 -1.13
C LEU A 768 1.86 -86.55 0.12
N THR A 769 2.96 -87.26 -0.10
CA THR A 769 4.14 -87.28 0.77
C THR A 769 5.31 -86.64 0.01
N ALA A 770 6.46 -86.45 0.65
CA ALA A 770 7.63 -85.88 0.01
C ALA A 770 8.72 -86.94 -0.21
N HIS A 771 9.49 -86.79 -1.27
CA HIS A 771 10.75 -87.50 -1.50
C HIS A 771 11.73 -86.53 -2.15
N ASN A 772 12.81 -86.17 -1.45
CA ASN A 772 13.74 -85.11 -1.83
C ASN A 772 13.05 -83.80 -2.30
N GLY A 773 12.00 -83.39 -1.59
CA GLY A 773 11.21 -82.19 -1.84
C GLY A 773 10.25 -82.26 -3.04
N ILE A 774 10.15 -83.41 -3.71
CA ILE A 774 9.14 -83.66 -4.75
C ILE A 774 7.95 -84.40 -4.13
N GLY A 775 6.73 -83.99 -4.47
CA GLY A 775 5.50 -84.64 -4.03
C GLY A 775 5.27 -85.98 -4.71
N THR A 776 5.13 -87.03 -3.92
CA THR A 776 4.83 -88.41 -4.33
C THR A 776 3.46 -88.82 -3.81
N LYS A 777 2.76 -89.72 -4.50
CA LYS A 777 1.44 -90.20 -4.08
C LYS A 777 1.50 -90.87 -2.70
N ALA A 778 0.63 -90.42 -1.79
CA ALA A 778 0.38 -91.04 -0.50
C ALA A 778 -1.03 -91.64 -0.42
N ALA A 779 -1.21 -92.63 0.45
CA ALA A 779 -2.51 -93.24 0.71
C ALA A 779 -3.45 -92.29 1.47
N GLU A 780 -2.90 -91.50 2.38
CA GLU A 780 -3.58 -90.53 3.24
C GLU A 780 -2.66 -89.34 3.55
N GLY A 781 -3.21 -88.22 4.02
CA GLY A 781 -2.43 -87.05 4.38
C GLY A 781 -3.27 -85.77 4.51
N SER A 782 -2.61 -84.67 4.87
CA SER A 782 -3.24 -83.34 5.00
C SER A 782 -3.20 -82.51 3.72
N TRP A 783 -2.31 -82.85 2.77
CA TRP A 783 -2.09 -82.09 1.54
C TRP A 783 -2.76 -82.78 0.35
N LYS A 784 -3.69 -82.09 -0.31
CA LYS A 784 -4.55 -82.69 -1.34
C LYS A 784 -4.39 -82.00 -2.69
N VAL A 785 -4.11 -82.79 -3.73
CA VAL A 785 -3.95 -82.29 -5.10
C VAL A 785 -5.30 -81.87 -5.68
N MET A 786 -5.44 -80.58 -6.01
CA MET A 786 -6.64 -80.04 -6.66
C MET A 786 -6.64 -80.27 -8.17
N LYS A 787 -5.50 -80.04 -8.81
CA LYS A 787 -5.32 -80.05 -10.26
C LYS A 787 -3.85 -80.20 -10.61
N ILE A 788 -3.54 -80.98 -11.64
CA ILE A 788 -2.23 -80.96 -12.29
C ILE A 788 -2.23 -79.82 -13.30
N THR A 789 -1.28 -78.88 -13.15
CA THR A 789 -1.14 -77.70 -14.03
C THR A 789 -0.04 -77.87 -15.07
N SER A 790 0.93 -78.74 -14.80
CA SER A 790 1.90 -79.24 -15.79
C SER A 790 2.10 -80.73 -15.56
N ALA A 791 1.93 -81.55 -16.60
CA ALA A 791 2.22 -82.97 -16.51
C ALA A 791 3.73 -83.21 -16.23
N TYR A 792 4.04 -84.36 -15.63
CA TYR A 792 5.42 -84.81 -15.47
C TYR A 792 6.05 -85.08 -16.84
N THR A 793 7.33 -84.72 -16.97
CA THR A 793 8.16 -85.05 -18.14
C THR A 793 9.55 -85.45 -17.65
N SER A 794 10.10 -86.54 -18.18
CA SER A 794 11.43 -87.04 -17.78
C SER A 794 12.56 -86.02 -17.98
N GLU A 795 12.41 -85.09 -18.93
CA GLU A 795 13.37 -84.00 -19.18
C GLU A 795 13.41 -82.96 -18.04
N LYS A 796 12.26 -82.64 -17.44
CA LYS A 796 12.16 -81.70 -16.32
C LYS A 796 12.38 -82.37 -14.96
N GLY A 797 12.17 -83.68 -14.87
CA GLY A 797 12.27 -84.46 -13.64
C GLY A 797 11.13 -84.23 -12.64
N TYR A 798 10.12 -83.40 -12.97
CA TYR A 798 8.92 -83.18 -12.15
C TYR A 798 7.74 -82.67 -13.01
N GLY A 799 6.52 -82.88 -12.53
CA GLY A 799 5.29 -82.18 -12.91
C GLY A 799 4.92 -81.11 -11.89
N ILE A 800 3.87 -80.31 -12.14
CA ILE A 800 3.40 -79.27 -11.23
C ILE A 800 1.91 -79.51 -10.91
N ALA A 801 1.59 -79.54 -9.63
CA ALA A 801 0.24 -79.61 -9.12
C ALA A 801 -0.11 -78.38 -8.29
N LEU A 802 -1.36 -77.92 -8.42
CA LEU A 802 -1.96 -77.02 -7.45
C LEU A 802 -2.53 -77.86 -6.31
N THR A 803 -2.05 -77.63 -5.10
CA THR A 803 -2.33 -78.44 -3.91
C THR A 803 -2.93 -77.57 -2.81
N VAL A 804 -3.96 -78.07 -2.13
CA VAL A 804 -4.46 -77.48 -0.88
C VAL A 804 -3.57 -77.95 0.26
N ILE A 805 -2.91 -77.00 0.88
CA ILE A 805 -2.11 -77.14 2.10
C ILE A 805 -2.97 -76.63 3.26
N LYS A 806 -3.03 -77.40 4.35
CA LYS A 806 -3.83 -77.11 5.55
C LYS A 806 -2.98 -77.11 6.79
#